data_AF-A0A7S1Z913-F1
#
_entry.id   AF-A0A7S1Z913-F1
#
_cell.length_a   1.000
_cell.length_b   1.000
_cell.length_c   1.000
_cell.angle_alpha   90.00
_cell.angle_beta   90.00
_cell.angle_gamma   90.00
#
_symmetry.space_group_name_H-M   'P 1'
#
loop_
_entity.id
_entity.type
_entity.pdbx_description
1 polymer ?
#
loop_
_entity_poly.entity_id
_entity_poly.type
_entity_poly.pdbx_seq_one_letter_code
_entity_poly.pdbx_strand_id
1 'polypeptide(L)'
;ITNYFHKEESDFDDESDDFEEKPKMKSNRRSSTTNKKKVKKQVESDSEASVVSEEEEELDIAMNEVDSADDEMPPPSKRKTPAKKKVASKTKTPASTAKPEKKKMADSFQPLSTPLYSRLSLDEIHAQKEFLDPCGMEATDDVIDRLVGDQVDKLGGLLHRAIQRTVKKTETDKGALGSGKNPLLLGTACSGTDAPALALSIVQEQLELRRDRLNVSKDGDDKIFEYDHVFSCEVDPFKQAYLARNFDSVLYPDIVKLTDKKVRDVYGQEKPLPEFNMFVAGTSCKNFSMLRSNKRIDIEDKGCSGETFLAATEVLFQEKPAYAIFENVIGAPWAKMQEYITGRVKLSDCDTNKAIKDIASKDKGKDLEFIWEEKGKKIVVDRVPPVYGVRAGAVVAGYLKGTEKKVRDIAWPTSKKGTCTLTNLIRENGISKKDDTLVLQTECTYCTHIVKVDTKDYGLPQTRQRTYMFVWRPDDDDNVNDDLGEYWEAIVHHLKSPVRHSLESFILQPDHDIIRVFREALRGPNGRQTKRGVFLEPDFWTSANANLRHNKVAREKLGLDDMARSLTKWGPFGQKQCPPHYWMEYIDCLNQREMDLIEILHASAARDAETHDSNFASFFWNVSQNASKEKHRSACPGIAGCITPGGDFFLPHAGRPLLGCEKLLLQGIPYFRLALGNETEVQIGDLAGNAMSLTVVCATMLAAMSCKQLRIETQKTSHGNMKKVLSDNAGIAPRKKLITSDLINDAKLWRKSGWLCATSLFEKLASLAPDAVKSSIWCTCESSGRNTLGTKFLQCKVCRVSFCRGCINTTSGYQLESHDTAEKNITKEDHNLGLFQQKLRNLVPPSLVFDEAAIKAIAAIEKDRHRVLGLLEFTFTLHRIKRERKKWIIIYYARENNGVGEAVAEFRISVGELKREGIDNCSDEDVELGMRGELTSFFPARQPPLVYGALEPCCMITIHNGESSKLTQWMVKTSNTKTSLKLMGENPMDSERVETGLTDFSAESLVENAKKSHNAKSFGPAKQRGEERRWIYAKNWKNWPEKITISTVKDDSEEVSHLCGEYIRAKCRQTINQSAMWIKSGSKDDQKLYLLIKPCTNRIGPDTAIISTSISHADSSCVLATLPRNWQPCDALNPKNHTLTDVSTMNWVPLDVKCYFSVSNVEVAFPE
;
A
#
# COMPACT_ATOMS: atom_id res chain seq x y z
N ILE A 1 33.40 7.73 -9.22
CA ILE A 1 32.64 7.63 -7.94
C ILE A 1 31.71 6.42 -8.06
N THR A 2 32.32 5.23 -7.98
CA THR A 2 31.71 3.93 -8.37
C THR A 2 32.36 2.78 -7.58
N ASN A 3 32.81 3.06 -6.35
CA ASN A 3 33.55 2.13 -5.48
C ASN A 3 32.94 2.11 -4.06
N TYR A 4 31.63 1.88 -3.94
CA TYR A 4 30.97 1.63 -2.64
C TYR A 4 29.87 0.55 -2.74
N PHE A 5 30.07 -0.44 -3.61
CA PHE A 5 29.27 -1.67 -3.69
C PHE A 5 30.17 -2.90 -3.93
N HIS A 6 31.27 -3.01 -3.17
CA HIS A 6 32.06 -4.25 -3.03
C HIS A 6 32.87 -4.23 -1.73
N LYS A 7 32.19 -4.48 -0.59
CA LYS A 7 32.71 -5.19 0.59
C LYS A 7 31.66 -5.18 1.71
N GLU A 8 30.92 -6.28 1.79
CA GLU A 8 30.45 -6.89 3.04
C GLU A 8 30.15 -8.34 2.65
N GLU A 9 31.24 -9.10 2.50
CA GLU A 9 31.14 -10.54 2.38
C GLU A 9 30.58 -11.06 3.70
N SER A 10 29.44 -11.73 3.62
CA SER A 10 28.90 -12.52 4.72
C SER A 10 29.87 -13.64 5.06
N ASP A 11 30.24 -13.78 6.33
CA ASP A 11 30.86 -14.98 6.86
C ASP A 11 29.99 -16.19 6.54
N PHE A 12 30.42 -16.96 5.55
CA PHE A 12 29.91 -18.28 5.23
C PHE A 12 30.98 -19.29 5.66
N ASP A 13 30.73 -19.97 6.77
CA ASP A 13 31.41 -21.22 7.10
C ASP A 13 31.03 -22.28 6.04
N ASP A 14 31.86 -22.41 5.00
CA ASP A 14 31.86 -23.53 4.07
C ASP A 14 32.60 -24.72 4.72
N GLU A 15 31.87 -25.66 5.32
CA GLU A 15 32.36 -27.04 5.44
C GLU A 15 32.19 -27.73 4.08
N SER A 16 33.28 -27.76 3.31
CA SER A 16 33.39 -28.47 2.04
C SER A 16 33.49 -29.98 2.24
N ASP A 17 32.79 -30.73 1.39
CA ASP A 17 33.01 -32.17 1.23
C ASP A 17 33.17 -32.45 -0.29
N ASP A 18 34.44 -32.46 -0.72
CA ASP A 18 34.85 -32.65 -2.12
C ASP A 18 34.49 -34.04 -2.66
N PHE A 19 34.26 -34.13 -3.98
CA PHE A 19 34.90 -35.13 -4.85
C PHE A 19 34.51 -34.91 -6.33
N GLU A 20 35.32 -34.14 -7.06
CA GLU A 20 35.53 -34.44 -8.48
C GLU A 20 36.51 -35.60 -8.61
N GLU A 21 36.27 -36.52 -9.55
CA GLU A 21 37.29 -36.79 -10.58
C GLU A 21 36.70 -37.51 -11.81
N LYS A 22 37.00 -36.97 -12.99
CA LYS A 22 36.88 -37.66 -14.28
C LYS A 22 38.15 -38.47 -14.52
N PRO A 23 38.09 -39.54 -15.34
CA PRO A 23 39.23 -39.74 -16.25
C PRO A 23 38.86 -40.11 -17.69
N LYS A 24 39.37 -39.26 -18.60
CA LYS A 24 40.16 -39.60 -19.81
C LYS A 24 39.72 -40.79 -20.68
N MET A 25 39.53 -40.51 -21.99
CA MET A 25 40.57 -40.83 -22.99
C MET A 25 40.25 -40.28 -24.41
N LYS A 26 41.31 -39.80 -25.10
CA LYS A 26 41.62 -39.93 -26.55
C LYS A 26 40.58 -39.42 -27.60
N SER A 27 40.96 -38.92 -28.77
CA SER A 27 42.24 -38.43 -29.32
C SER A 27 41.99 -37.88 -30.73
N ASN A 28 42.70 -36.81 -31.14
CA ASN A 28 43.50 -36.69 -32.38
C ASN A 28 43.41 -35.32 -33.08
N ARG A 29 44.63 -34.80 -33.36
CA ARG A 29 45.03 -34.02 -34.56
C ARG A 29 44.38 -32.64 -34.77
N ARG A 30 45.11 -31.61 -35.22
CA ARG A 30 46.53 -31.54 -35.64
C ARG A 30 47.05 -30.11 -35.49
N SER A 31 48.34 -29.98 -35.14
CA SER A 31 49.35 -29.02 -35.62
C SER A 31 48.90 -27.68 -36.27
N SER A 32 49.55 -26.53 -36.02
CA SER A 32 51.01 -26.39 -35.91
C SER A 32 51.49 -25.05 -35.31
N THR A 33 52.47 -25.13 -34.40
CA THR A 33 53.65 -24.22 -34.24
C THR A 33 53.52 -22.68 -34.33
N THR A 34 53.76 -22.02 -33.18
CA THR A 34 54.85 -21.03 -32.88
C THR A 34 55.20 -19.95 -33.95
N ASN A 35 55.50 -18.68 -33.61
CA ASN A 35 56.45 -18.25 -32.57
C ASN A 35 56.45 -16.71 -32.34
N LYS A 36 56.71 -16.28 -31.10
CA LYS A 36 57.55 -15.12 -30.66
C LYS A 36 57.46 -13.70 -31.28
N LYS A 37 57.27 -12.76 -30.34
CA LYS A 37 58.04 -11.52 -30.03
C LYS A 37 57.73 -10.18 -30.75
N LYS A 38 57.42 -9.19 -29.89
CA LYS A 38 57.94 -7.79 -29.80
C LYS A 38 58.60 -7.18 -31.05
N VAL A 39 58.21 -5.93 -31.38
CA VAL A 39 59.12 -4.76 -31.33
C VAL A 39 58.36 -3.41 -31.32
N LYS A 40 59.12 -2.39 -30.90
CA LYS A 40 58.82 -1.01 -30.49
C LYS A 40 58.29 -0.03 -31.58
N LYS A 41 57.74 1.08 -31.06
CA LYS A 41 58.19 2.51 -31.20
C LYS A 41 57.42 3.49 -32.12
N GLN A 42 57.41 4.74 -31.61
CA GLN A 42 57.36 6.05 -32.27
C GLN A 42 56.01 6.53 -32.84
N VAL A 43 55.68 7.84 -32.89
CA VAL A 43 56.00 9.11 -32.14
C VAL A 43 55.40 10.27 -32.98
N GLU A 44 55.41 11.51 -32.46
CA GLU A 44 55.01 12.77 -33.12
C GLU A 44 53.48 12.95 -33.23
N SER A 45 52.80 14.02 -32.80
CA SER A 45 53.00 15.49 -32.58
C SER A 45 51.92 16.21 -33.42
N ASP A 46 51.50 17.47 -33.24
CA ASP A 46 51.82 18.53 -32.27
C ASP A 46 50.63 19.56 -32.20
N SER A 47 50.83 20.72 -31.56
CA SER A 47 49.96 21.94 -31.50
C SER A 47 48.81 21.89 -30.46
N GLU A 48 48.87 22.64 -29.33
CA GLU A 48 48.71 24.12 -29.15
C GLU A 48 47.23 24.58 -29.26
N ALA A 49 46.66 25.50 -28.48
CA ALA A 49 46.93 26.13 -27.16
C ALA A 49 45.61 26.89 -26.76
N SER A 50 45.33 27.47 -25.58
CA SER A 50 45.96 27.68 -24.25
C SER A 50 44.85 28.05 -23.23
N VAL A 51 45.17 28.33 -21.95
CA VAL A 51 44.70 29.45 -21.08
C VAL A 51 44.86 29.10 -19.58
N VAL A 52 45.75 29.87 -18.95
CA VAL A 52 45.86 30.34 -17.54
C VAL A 52 45.16 29.58 -16.39
N SER A 53 45.95 29.23 -15.39
CA SER A 53 45.58 28.89 -14.01
C SER A 53 45.95 30.01 -13.03
N GLU A 54 45.19 30.18 -11.95
CA GLU A 54 45.63 30.79 -10.68
C GLU A 54 45.22 29.86 -9.51
N GLU A 55 45.78 30.10 -8.32
CA GLU A 55 46.29 29.06 -7.42
C GLU A 55 45.51 28.88 -6.08
N GLU A 56 46.14 28.16 -5.14
CA GLU A 56 45.88 28.05 -3.69
C GLU A 56 44.75 27.10 -3.21
N GLU A 57 44.93 26.27 -2.17
CA GLU A 57 46.12 25.75 -1.45
C GLU A 57 45.68 24.46 -0.70
N GLU A 58 46.47 23.37 -0.73
CA GLU A 58 46.25 22.17 0.11
C GLU A 58 47.36 22.04 1.16
N LEU A 59 47.00 21.77 2.41
CA LEU A 59 47.92 21.52 3.53
C LEU A 59 47.65 20.14 4.15
N ASP A 60 48.53 19.19 3.83
CA ASP A 60 48.62 17.87 4.47
C ASP A 60 49.33 17.96 5.84
N ILE A 61 48.76 17.33 6.87
CA ILE A 61 49.52 16.80 8.03
C ILE A 61 48.98 15.41 8.39
N ALA A 62 49.85 14.41 8.28
CA ALA A 62 49.56 13.00 8.60
C ALA A 62 49.95 12.63 10.04
N MET A 63 49.30 11.60 10.61
CA MET A 63 49.84 10.78 11.70
C MET A 63 49.48 9.30 11.53
N ASN A 64 50.35 8.42 12.07
CA ASN A 64 50.47 7.00 11.69
C ASN A 64 49.61 6.04 12.52
N GLU A 65 49.32 4.87 11.94
CA GLU A 65 48.96 3.65 12.68
C GLU A 65 50.13 2.66 12.72
N VAL A 66 50.15 1.82 13.76
CA VAL A 66 51.11 0.71 13.96
C VAL A 66 50.34 -0.43 14.63
N ASP A 67 50.44 -1.65 14.12
CA ASP A 67 50.32 -2.87 14.93
C ASP A 67 50.89 -4.11 14.23
N SER A 68 51.14 -5.20 14.97
CA SER A 68 51.91 -6.37 14.50
C SER A 68 51.60 -7.70 15.21
N ALA A 69 51.98 -8.81 14.54
CA ALA A 69 52.26 -10.19 15.03
C ALA A 69 51.29 -11.34 14.65
N ASP A 70 51.89 -12.50 14.36
CA ASP A 70 51.33 -13.75 13.77
C ASP A 70 51.23 -14.92 14.78
N ASP A 71 50.56 -16.05 14.42
CA ASP A 71 51.16 -17.43 14.51
C ASP A 71 50.29 -18.58 13.89
N GLU A 72 50.90 -19.76 13.65
CA GLU A 72 50.52 -20.81 12.66
C GLU A 72 49.62 -22.01 13.08
N MET A 73 49.22 -22.87 12.11
CA MET A 73 48.66 -24.23 12.29
C MET A 73 49.19 -25.30 11.28
N PRO A 74 49.34 -26.61 11.66
CA PRO A 74 49.90 -27.69 10.82
C PRO A 74 48.89 -28.72 10.22
N PRO A 75 49.28 -29.61 9.26
CA PRO A 75 48.35 -30.38 8.40
C PRO A 75 48.09 -31.87 8.77
N PRO A 76 46.99 -32.50 8.26
CA PRO A 76 46.59 -33.88 8.61
C PRO A 76 46.98 -35.00 7.61
N SER A 77 46.77 -36.27 8.01
CA SER A 77 47.27 -37.48 7.31
C SER A 77 46.17 -38.46 6.83
N LYS A 78 46.51 -39.31 5.84
CA LYS A 78 45.59 -40.19 5.08
C LYS A 78 45.35 -41.56 5.75
N ARG A 79 44.13 -42.14 5.67
CA ARG A 79 43.93 -43.62 5.51
C ARG A 79 42.51 -44.14 5.16
N LYS A 80 42.47 -44.89 4.03
CA LYS A 80 41.78 -46.18 3.73
C LYS A 80 40.24 -46.35 3.92
N THR A 81 39.59 -46.67 2.80
CA THR A 81 38.23 -47.26 2.68
C THR A 81 38.26 -48.76 2.30
N PRO A 82 37.17 -49.52 2.55
CA PRO A 82 36.94 -50.83 1.90
C PRO A 82 35.60 -50.96 1.13
N ALA A 83 35.70 -51.50 -0.08
CA ALA A 83 34.76 -52.34 -0.87
C ALA A 83 33.22 -52.12 -0.85
N LYS A 84 32.64 -51.86 -2.04
CA LYS A 84 31.21 -52.08 -2.39
C LYS A 84 31.00 -53.45 -3.07
N LYS A 85 29.81 -54.05 -2.87
CA LYS A 85 29.22 -55.07 -3.77
C LYS A 85 27.92 -54.54 -4.40
N LYS A 86 27.59 -54.98 -5.62
CA LYS A 86 26.31 -54.73 -6.33
C LYS A 86 25.46 -56.02 -6.34
N VAL A 87 24.14 -55.92 -6.60
CA VAL A 87 23.45 -56.53 -7.78
C VAL A 87 21.90 -56.51 -7.66
N ALA A 88 21.26 -56.00 -8.73
CA ALA A 88 19.93 -56.31 -9.32
C ALA A 88 18.60 -56.29 -8.53
N SER A 89 17.52 -56.35 -9.30
CA SER A 89 16.13 -55.92 -9.02
C SER A 89 15.13 -57.07 -8.77
N LYS A 90 13.98 -56.74 -8.13
CA LYS A 90 12.62 -57.17 -8.55
C LYS A 90 11.50 -56.45 -7.78
N THR A 91 10.30 -56.51 -8.36
CA THR A 91 9.10 -55.70 -8.04
C THR A 91 8.18 -56.31 -6.97
N LYS A 92 7.61 -55.50 -6.07
CA LYS A 92 6.22 -55.58 -5.53
C LYS A 92 5.92 -54.45 -4.51
N THR A 93 4.68 -53.98 -4.49
CA THR A 93 4.06 -53.02 -3.55
C THR A 93 3.51 -53.71 -2.27
N PRO A 94 3.02 -53.00 -1.23
CA PRO A 94 3.03 -51.56 -0.92
C PRO A 94 3.53 -51.21 0.52
N ALA A 95 3.34 -49.94 0.91
CA ALA A 95 3.35 -49.39 2.29
C ALA A 95 4.69 -49.23 3.03
N SER A 96 5.21 -47.99 3.03
CA SER A 96 5.58 -47.30 4.27
C SER A 96 5.54 -45.78 4.07
N THR A 97 5.43 -45.03 5.16
CA THR A 97 5.39 -43.56 5.17
C THR A 97 6.70 -42.98 4.64
N ALA A 98 6.72 -42.57 3.37
CA ALA A 98 7.79 -41.72 2.86
C ALA A 98 7.81 -40.41 3.65
N LYS A 99 8.95 -40.08 4.27
CA LYS A 99 9.19 -38.70 4.74
C LYS A 99 8.99 -37.77 3.54
N PRO A 100 8.26 -36.65 3.68
CA PRO A 100 8.10 -35.73 2.57
C PRO A 100 9.48 -35.23 2.15
N GLU A 101 9.83 -35.42 0.87
CA GLU A 101 11.00 -34.77 0.29
C GLU A 101 10.86 -33.25 0.51
N LYS A 102 11.95 -32.61 0.97
CA LYS A 102 11.98 -31.17 1.15
C LYS A 102 11.92 -30.50 -0.24
N LYS A 103 10.70 -30.21 -0.71
CA LYS A 103 10.47 -29.45 -1.95
C LYS A 103 11.25 -28.14 -1.90
N LYS A 104 11.92 -27.78 -3.00
CA LYS A 104 12.68 -26.52 -3.08
C LYS A 104 11.69 -25.34 -3.17
N MET A 105 12.12 -24.13 -2.79
CA MET A 105 11.23 -22.95 -2.69
C MET A 105 10.55 -22.59 -4.03
N ALA A 106 11.24 -22.73 -5.17
CA ALA A 106 10.61 -22.56 -6.48
C ALA A 106 9.45 -23.56 -6.68
N ASP A 107 9.66 -24.81 -6.27
CA ASP A 107 8.72 -25.91 -6.46
C ASP A 107 7.46 -25.77 -5.58
N SER A 108 7.48 -24.91 -4.55
CA SER A 108 6.30 -24.60 -3.71
C SER A 108 5.38 -23.53 -4.27
N PHE A 109 5.73 -22.82 -5.36
CA PHE A 109 4.79 -21.88 -6.00
C PHE A 109 3.46 -22.58 -6.36
N GLN A 110 2.36 -21.89 -6.15
CA GLN A 110 1.00 -22.34 -6.48
C GLN A 110 0.21 -21.11 -6.95
N PRO A 111 -0.31 -21.09 -8.19
CA PRO A 111 -1.16 -20.01 -8.66
C PRO A 111 -2.39 -19.84 -7.77
N LEU A 112 -2.64 -18.60 -7.36
CA LEU A 112 -3.92 -18.21 -6.81
C LEU A 112 -4.99 -18.48 -7.88
N SER A 113 -6.01 -19.23 -7.49
CA SER A 113 -6.98 -19.87 -8.41
C SER A 113 -8.36 -20.08 -7.79
N THR A 114 -8.54 -19.65 -6.54
CA THR A 114 -9.84 -19.53 -5.86
C THR A 114 -10.29 -18.07 -5.96
N PRO A 115 -11.58 -17.74 -6.16
CA PRO A 115 -12.00 -16.35 -6.32
C PRO A 115 -11.83 -15.55 -5.03
N LEU A 116 -11.68 -14.23 -5.16
CA LEU A 116 -11.79 -13.33 -4.00
C LEU A 116 -13.24 -13.35 -3.50
N TYR A 117 -13.41 -13.26 -2.18
CA TYR A 117 -14.71 -13.38 -1.52
C TYR A 117 -15.54 -14.60 -1.95
N SER A 118 -14.88 -15.74 -2.20
CA SER A 118 -15.48 -16.99 -2.71
C SER A 118 -16.72 -17.53 -1.97
N ARG A 119 -17.03 -17.05 -0.76
CA ARG A 119 -18.22 -17.43 0.02
C ARG A 119 -19.42 -16.48 -0.15
N LEU A 120 -19.21 -15.30 -0.73
CA LEU A 120 -20.24 -14.28 -0.96
C LEU A 120 -20.71 -14.34 -2.42
N SER A 121 -21.98 -14.00 -2.63
CA SER A 121 -22.54 -13.66 -3.95
C SER A 121 -22.01 -12.32 -4.46
N LEU A 122 -22.19 -12.04 -5.76
CA LEU A 122 -21.78 -10.74 -6.33
C LEU A 122 -22.50 -9.56 -5.66
N ASP A 123 -23.79 -9.68 -5.36
CA ASP A 123 -24.57 -8.61 -4.74
C ASP A 123 -24.12 -8.34 -3.29
N GLU A 124 -23.82 -9.38 -2.52
CA GLU A 124 -23.23 -9.24 -1.18
C GLU A 124 -21.84 -8.59 -1.23
N ILE A 125 -21.04 -8.86 -2.25
CA ILE A 125 -19.72 -8.24 -2.41
C ILE A 125 -19.86 -6.74 -2.66
N HIS A 126 -20.70 -6.33 -3.62
CA HIS A 126 -20.94 -4.91 -3.88
C HIS A 126 -21.52 -4.20 -2.64
N ALA A 127 -22.48 -4.81 -1.94
CA ALA A 127 -23.08 -4.22 -0.74
C ALA A 127 -22.13 -4.13 0.47
N GLN A 128 -21.05 -4.92 0.53
CA GLN A 128 -20.23 -5.07 1.76
C GLN A 128 -18.72 -4.84 1.58
N LYS A 129 -18.22 -4.67 0.34
CA LYS A 129 -16.78 -4.63 0.01
C LYS A 129 -16.39 -3.51 -0.94
N GLU A 130 -17.34 -2.81 -1.54
CA GLU A 130 -17.04 -1.64 -2.35
C GLU A 130 -16.54 -0.49 -1.46
N PHE A 131 -15.66 0.36 -1.99
CA PHE A 131 -15.08 1.49 -1.25
C PHE A 131 -15.97 2.73 -1.37
N LEU A 132 -15.80 3.70 -0.46
CA LEU A 132 -16.46 5.00 -0.53
C LEU A 132 -15.74 5.89 -1.54
N ASP A 133 -16.53 6.49 -2.43
CA ASP A 133 -16.11 7.49 -3.40
C ASP A 133 -16.77 8.84 -3.03
N PRO A 134 -16.17 10.02 -3.28
CA PRO A 134 -14.95 10.20 -4.03
C PRO A 134 -13.74 9.72 -3.22
N CYS A 135 -12.83 9.05 -3.91
CA CYS A 135 -11.54 8.65 -3.38
C CYS A 135 -10.64 9.90 -3.20
N GLY A 136 -10.31 10.27 -1.96
CA GLY A 136 -9.22 11.22 -1.66
C GLY A 136 -9.34 12.61 -2.33
N MET A 137 -10.47 13.30 -2.20
CA MET A 137 -10.61 14.72 -2.61
C MET A 137 -10.09 15.71 -1.57
N GLU A 138 -9.84 15.21 -0.36
CA GLU A 138 -8.88 15.78 0.57
C GLU A 138 -7.51 15.94 -0.13
N ALA A 139 -6.67 16.88 0.33
CA ALA A 139 -5.25 16.67 0.06
C ALA A 139 -4.87 15.33 0.72
N THR A 140 -3.90 14.57 0.20
CA THR A 140 -3.41 13.34 0.86
C THR A 140 -3.09 13.56 2.35
N ASP A 141 -2.81 14.82 2.65
CA ASP A 141 -2.50 15.42 3.92
C ASP A 141 -3.61 15.27 4.98
N ASP A 142 -4.86 15.61 4.65
CA ASP A 142 -5.97 15.62 5.63
C ASP A 142 -6.36 14.18 6.08
N VAL A 143 -6.09 13.17 5.26
CA VAL A 143 -6.56 11.78 5.47
C VAL A 143 -6.00 11.19 6.77
N ILE A 144 -4.74 11.45 7.09
CA ILE A 144 -4.10 10.92 8.30
C ILE A 144 -4.61 11.63 9.55
N ASP A 145 -4.71 12.96 9.49
CA ASP A 145 -5.23 13.80 10.56
C ASP A 145 -6.68 13.43 10.87
N ARG A 146 -7.49 13.14 9.84
CA ARG A 146 -8.85 12.62 9.98
C ARG A 146 -8.89 11.23 10.61
N LEU A 147 -7.95 10.33 10.29
CA LEU A 147 -7.88 8.99 10.91
C LEU A 147 -7.48 9.03 12.40
N VAL A 148 -6.58 9.93 12.80
CA VAL A 148 -6.27 10.17 14.23
C VAL A 148 -7.43 10.90 14.90
N GLY A 149 -8.04 11.88 14.22
CA GLY A 149 -9.24 12.59 14.65
C GLY A 149 -10.42 11.65 14.91
N ASP A 150 -10.65 10.65 14.05
CA ASP A 150 -11.65 9.57 14.24
C ASP A 150 -11.42 8.79 15.54
N GLN A 151 -10.15 8.57 15.94
CA GLN A 151 -9.81 7.90 17.20
C GLN A 151 -10.06 8.81 18.41
N VAL A 152 -9.71 10.10 18.29
CA VAL A 152 -9.99 11.11 19.31
C VAL A 152 -11.50 11.36 19.46
N ASP A 153 -12.30 11.35 18.40
CA ASP A 153 -13.76 11.44 18.50
C ASP A 153 -14.38 10.20 19.18
N LYS A 154 -13.80 9.00 19.02
CA LYS A 154 -14.29 7.76 19.66
C LYS A 154 -13.90 7.58 21.13
N LEU A 155 -12.78 8.16 21.58
CA LEU A 155 -12.19 7.90 22.91
C LEU A 155 -11.91 9.17 23.72
N GLY A 156 -11.87 10.34 23.09
CA GLY A 156 -11.41 11.59 23.70
C GLY A 156 -12.21 12.01 24.94
N GLY A 157 -13.48 11.63 25.03
CA GLY A 157 -14.29 11.83 26.24
C GLY A 157 -13.80 11.01 27.43
N LEU A 158 -13.43 9.74 27.22
CA LEU A 158 -12.81 8.88 28.25
C LEU A 158 -11.39 9.34 28.57
N LEU A 159 -10.58 9.65 27.55
CA LEU A 159 -9.21 10.13 27.69
C LEU A 159 -9.15 11.43 28.52
N HIS A 160 -10.02 12.40 28.22
CA HIS A 160 -10.10 13.65 28.96
C HIS A 160 -10.43 13.42 30.45
N ARG A 161 -11.37 12.51 30.76
CA ARG A 161 -11.67 12.10 32.15
C ARG A 161 -10.51 11.33 32.81
N ALA A 162 -9.70 10.62 32.04
CA ALA A 162 -8.49 9.97 32.55
C ALA A 162 -7.43 11.01 32.94
N ILE A 163 -7.22 12.03 32.09
CA ILE A 163 -6.23 13.11 32.30
C ILE A 163 -6.64 14.05 33.45
N GLN A 164 -7.92 14.43 33.56
CA GLN A 164 -8.42 15.31 34.63
C GLN A 164 -8.45 14.66 36.03
N ARG A 165 -8.10 13.37 36.14
CA ARG A 165 -8.25 12.61 37.36
C ARG A 165 -7.23 13.02 38.43
N THR A 166 -7.72 13.61 39.53
CA THR A 166 -6.93 13.78 40.76
C THR A 166 -6.76 12.45 41.50
N VAL A 167 -5.50 12.06 41.74
CA VAL A 167 -5.15 10.84 42.48
C VAL A 167 -5.27 11.09 44.00
N LYS A 168 -6.46 10.85 44.57
CA LYS A 168 -6.64 10.93 46.03
C LYS A 168 -6.10 9.68 46.73
N LYS A 169 -5.21 9.90 47.71
CA LYS A 169 -4.47 8.96 48.59
C LYS A 169 -3.25 8.27 47.95
N THR A 170 -2.09 8.94 48.02
CA THR A 170 -0.85 8.53 48.77
C THR A 170 0.28 9.52 48.47
N GLU A 171 0.61 10.40 49.42
CA GLU A 171 1.82 11.24 49.63
C GLU A 171 2.64 11.85 48.46
N THR A 172 2.24 11.74 47.19
CA THR A 172 2.82 12.51 46.08
C THR A 172 1.71 13.10 45.21
N ASP A 173 1.75 14.41 44.99
CA ASP A 173 0.73 15.18 44.24
C ASP A 173 0.91 15.06 42.70
N LYS A 174 1.40 13.90 42.23
CA LYS A 174 1.57 13.61 40.79
C LYS A 174 0.19 13.42 40.16
N GLY A 175 -0.07 14.17 39.09
CA GLY A 175 -1.32 14.11 38.32
C GLY A 175 -1.54 12.78 37.59
N ALA A 176 -2.64 12.66 36.85
CA ALA A 176 -2.81 11.54 35.93
C ALA A 176 -1.86 11.68 34.71
N LEU A 177 -1.50 10.55 34.11
CA LEU A 177 -0.60 10.51 32.96
C LEU A 177 -1.15 11.36 31.80
N GLY A 178 -0.35 12.30 31.31
CA GLY A 178 -0.72 13.23 30.25
C GLY A 178 -1.36 14.54 30.72
N SER A 179 -1.40 14.80 32.03
CA SER A 179 -1.78 16.10 32.60
C SER A 179 -0.56 16.97 32.87
N GLY A 180 -0.69 18.30 32.95
CA GLY A 180 0.46 19.18 33.28
C GLY A 180 1.16 18.93 34.62
N LYS A 181 0.51 18.21 35.55
CA LYS A 181 1.15 17.73 36.80
C LYS A 181 1.90 16.40 36.67
N ASN A 182 1.75 15.70 35.54
CA ASN A 182 2.39 14.41 35.23
C ASN A 182 2.32 14.18 33.70
N PRO A 183 3.11 14.92 32.91
CA PRO A 183 3.10 14.81 31.46
C PRO A 183 3.50 13.39 31.03
N LEU A 184 3.06 12.99 29.85
CA LEU A 184 3.47 11.72 29.28
C LEU A 184 4.90 11.85 28.74
N LEU A 185 5.86 11.21 29.41
CA LEU A 185 7.27 11.21 29.04
C LEU A 185 7.55 9.95 28.22
N LEU A 186 7.66 10.12 26.91
CA LEU A 186 7.84 9.04 25.92
C LEU A 186 9.33 8.79 25.66
N GLY A 187 9.77 7.56 25.92
CA GLY A 187 11.04 7.03 25.40
C GLY A 187 10.80 6.02 24.28
N THR A 188 11.57 6.10 23.19
CA THR A 188 11.46 5.14 22.07
C THR A 188 12.77 4.42 21.78
N ALA A 189 12.68 3.15 21.35
CA ALA A 189 13.84 2.38 20.94
C ALA A 189 13.56 1.45 19.74
N CYS A 190 14.60 1.21 18.95
CA CYS A 190 14.46 0.79 17.55
C CYS A 190 13.53 1.78 16.80
N SER A 191 13.77 3.07 17.01
CA SER A 191 12.84 4.17 16.77
C SER A 191 12.41 4.32 15.30
N GLY A 192 13.31 4.07 14.35
CA GLY A 192 13.05 4.11 12.91
C GLY A 192 12.61 5.48 12.40
N THR A 193 11.30 5.75 12.49
CA THR A 193 10.65 7.02 12.07
C THR A 193 10.06 7.82 13.22
N ASP A 194 10.06 7.26 14.45
CA ASP A 194 9.33 7.77 15.61
C ASP A 194 7.84 8.08 15.38
N ALA A 195 7.18 7.15 14.66
CA ALA A 195 5.72 7.08 14.56
C ALA A 195 4.97 7.18 15.91
N PRO A 196 5.48 6.71 17.08
CA PRO A 196 4.85 6.97 18.38
C PRO A 196 4.83 8.46 18.75
N ALA A 197 5.95 9.17 18.63
CA ALA A 197 6.02 10.60 18.97
C ALA A 197 5.15 11.44 18.02
N LEU A 198 5.19 11.14 16.72
CA LEU A 198 4.36 11.80 15.71
C LEU A 198 2.86 11.51 15.87
N ALA A 199 2.49 10.34 16.41
CA ALA A 199 1.09 10.07 16.76
C ALA A 199 0.62 10.95 17.93
N LEU A 200 1.46 11.18 18.94
CA LEU A 200 1.10 11.99 20.11
C LEU A 200 0.99 13.48 19.78
N SER A 201 1.81 14.02 18.87
CA SER A 201 1.65 15.41 18.39
C SER A 201 0.29 15.62 17.72
N ILE A 202 -0.08 14.73 16.79
CA ILE A 202 -1.38 14.81 16.10
C ILE A 202 -2.53 14.59 17.09
N VAL A 203 -2.39 13.72 18.11
CA VAL A 203 -3.39 13.58 19.19
C VAL A 203 -3.56 14.88 19.98
N GLN A 204 -2.48 15.58 20.34
CA GLN A 204 -2.53 16.88 21.01
C GLN A 204 -3.29 17.91 20.16
N GLU A 205 -2.94 18.06 18.88
CA GLU A 205 -3.64 18.94 17.93
C GLU A 205 -5.14 18.59 17.80
N GLN A 206 -5.46 17.31 17.60
CA GLN A 206 -6.84 16.84 17.41
C GLN A 206 -7.70 16.98 18.68
N LEU A 207 -7.11 16.95 19.87
CA LEU A 207 -7.80 17.28 21.13
C LEU A 207 -8.09 18.79 21.24
N GLU A 208 -7.14 19.65 20.87
CA GLU A 208 -7.34 21.11 20.92
C GLU A 208 -8.39 21.58 19.90
N LEU A 209 -8.43 20.99 18.70
CA LEU A 209 -9.53 21.17 17.73
C LEU A 209 -10.91 20.72 18.28
N ARG A 210 -10.95 20.09 19.45
CA ARG A 210 -12.14 19.57 20.14
C ARG A 210 -12.39 20.21 21.52
N ARG A 211 -11.59 21.21 21.92
CA ARG A 211 -11.68 21.93 23.22
C ARG A 211 -13.12 22.32 23.59
N ASP A 212 -13.83 22.98 22.67
CA ASP A 212 -15.22 23.42 22.83
C ASP A 212 -16.21 22.25 23.04
N ARG A 213 -15.95 21.09 22.42
CA ARG A 213 -16.79 19.88 22.53
C ARG A 213 -16.51 19.07 23.81
N LEU A 214 -15.36 19.33 24.45
CA LEU A 214 -14.97 18.75 25.74
C LEU A 214 -15.42 19.59 26.95
N ASN A 215 -16.02 20.77 26.71
CA ASN A 215 -16.38 21.77 27.74
C ASN A 215 -15.17 22.33 28.53
N VAL A 216 -14.03 22.49 27.85
CA VAL A 216 -12.83 23.14 28.41
C VAL A 216 -12.86 24.64 28.07
N SER A 217 -12.55 25.50 29.03
CA SER A 217 -12.55 26.96 28.87
C SER A 217 -11.43 27.45 27.93
N LYS A 218 -11.67 28.57 27.22
CA LYS A 218 -10.65 29.19 26.35
C LYS A 218 -9.68 30.12 27.09
N ASP A 219 -10.02 30.52 28.31
CA ASP A 219 -9.34 31.59 29.05
C ASP A 219 -8.05 31.14 29.79
N GLY A 220 -7.36 30.11 29.28
CA GLY A 220 -6.14 29.58 29.88
C GLY A 220 -5.22 28.89 28.86
N ASP A 221 -3.91 29.09 29.06
CA ASP A 221 -2.84 28.52 28.23
C ASP A 221 -2.60 27.02 28.45
N ASP A 222 -3.18 26.44 29.50
CA ASP A 222 -3.06 25.02 29.84
C ASP A 222 -3.54 24.13 28.66
N LYS A 223 -2.70 23.17 28.25
CA LYS A 223 -3.04 22.19 27.21
C LYS A 223 -3.97 21.11 27.75
N ILE A 224 -4.85 20.57 26.90
CA ILE A 224 -5.75 19.45 27.28
C ILE A 224 -4.96 18.16 27.54
N PHE A 225 -3.86 17.98 26.83
CA PHE A 225 -2.97 16.83 26.92
C PHE A 225 -1.51 17.28 26.77
N GLU A 226 -0.67 16.92 27.73
CA GLU A 226 0.76 17.21 27.72
C GLU A 226 1.59 15.93 27.58
N TYR A 227 2.52 15.97 26.63
CA TYR A 227 3.51 14.93 26.43
C TYR A 227 4.84 15.57 26.06
N ASP A 228 5.91 14.82 26.29
CA ASP A 228 7.28 15.12 25.91
C ASP A 228 7.93 13.85 25.34
N HIS A 229 8.78 13.99 24.32
CA HIS A 229 9.49 12.89 23.68
C HIS A 229 10.96 12.97 24.09
N VAL A 230 11.29 12.31 25.19
CA VAL A 230 12.55 12.57 25.92
C VAL A 230 13.78 11.90 25.29
N PHE A 231 13.61 10.74 24.64
CA PHE A 231 14.71 10.07 23.93
C PHE A 231 14.24 9.18 22.76
N SER A 232 15.15 8.98 21.82
CA SER A 232 15.07 7.99 20.74
C SER A 232 16.31 7.10 20.73
N CYS A 233 16.18 5.86 20.29
CA CYS A 233 17.31 4.96 20.11
C CYS A 233 17.24 4.21 18.78
N GLU A 234 18.22 4.44 17.91
CA GLU A 234 18.29 3.92 16.56
C GLU A 234 19.76 3.68 16.16
N VAL A 235 20.04 2.56 15.48
CA VAL A 235 21.40 2.12 15.14
C VAL A 235 21.83 2.54 13.75
N ASP A 236 20.88 2.83 12.86
CA ASP A 236 21.16 3.25 11.50
C ASP A 236 21.50 4.76 11.41
N PRO A 237 22.71 5.15 10.95
CA PRO A 237 23.12 6.56 10.91
C PRO A 237 22.23 7.48 10.06
N PHE A 238 21.63 6.99 8.96
CA PHE A 238 20.77 7.86 8.16
C PHE A 238 19.41 8.09 8.84
N LYS A 239 18.94 7.10 9.62
CA LYS A 239 17.74 7.22 10.45
C LYS A 239 18.00 8.10 11.66
N GLN A 240 19.15 7.97 12.32
CA GLN A 240 19.61 8.90 13.35
C GLN A 240 19.57 10.35 12.84
N ALA A 241 20.11 10.61 11.65
CA ALA A 241 20.07 11.93 11.04
C ALA A 241 18.64 12.42 10.73
N TYR A 242 17.73 11.53 10.31
CA TYR A 242 16.31 11.84 10.15
C TYR A 242 15.67 12.21 11.50
N LEU A 243 15.92 11.44 12.56
CA LEU A 243 15.35 11.68 13.89
C LEU A 243 15.81 13.03 14.46
N ALA A 244 17.11 13.33 14.38
CA ALA A 244 17.68 14.60 14.83
C ALA A 244 17.18 15.84 14.06
N ARG A 245 16.53 15.67 12.89
CA ARG A 245 15.85 16.77 12.16
C ARG A 245 14.39 16.95 12.54
N ASN A 246 13.74 15.94 13.11
CA ASN A 246 12.28 15.86 13.26
C ASN A 246 11.82 15.83 14.72
N PHE A 247 12.70 15.46 15.66
CA PHE A 247 12.36 15.30 17.07
C PHE A 247 13.45 15.91 17.97
N ASP A 248 13.04 16.76 18.90
CA ASP A 248 13.92 17.39 19.90
C ASP A 248 14.07 16.46 21.11
N SER A 249 14.79 15.34 20.91
CA SER A 249 14.97 14.28 21.90
C SER A 249 16.43 13.84 22.02
N VAL A 250 16.82 13.23 23.15
CA VAL A 250 18.17 12.68 23.27
C VAL A 250 18.29 11.42 22.40
N LEU A 251 19.21 11.43 21.43
CA LEU A 251 19.35 10.36 20.45
C LEU A 251 20.51 9.42 20.78
N TYR A 252 20.20 8.13 20.98
CA TYR A 252 21.16 7.08 21.36
C TYR A 252 21.44 6.08 20.23
N PRO A 253 22.69 5.61 20.06
CA PRO A 253 23.10 4.80 18.91
C PRO A 253 22.78 3.31 19.00
N ASP A 254 22.59 2.74 20.19
CA ASP A 254 22.47 1.29 20.35
C ASP A 254 21.68 0.92 21.61
N ILE A 255 20.60 0.17 21.43
CA ILE A 255 19.71 -0.25 22.52
C ILE A 255 20.42 -1.13 23.54
N VAL A 256 21.44 -1.91 23.10
CA VAL A 256 22.23 -2.80 23.95
C VAL A 256 23.10 -2.02 24.94
N LYS A 257 23.29 -0.71 24.74
CA LYS A 257 24.16 0.16 25.56
C LYS A 257 23.38 1.14 26.44
N LEU A 258 22.04 1.12 26.42
CA LEU A 258 21.21 2.03 27.21
C LEU A 258 21.27 1.76 28.72
N THR A 259 21.69 0.56 29.12
CA THR A 259 21.87 0.13 30.52
C THR A 259 23.34 0.12 30.96
N ASP A 260 24.26 0.58 30.10
CA ASP A 260 25.67 0.74 30.47
C ASP A 260 25.83 1.81 31.56
N LYS A 261 26.83 1.63 32.44
CA LYS A 261 27.18 2.62 33.49
C LYS A 261 27.52 4.03 32.96
N LYS A 262 27.83 4.15 31.68
CA LYS A 262 28.22 5.39 30.98
C LYS A 262 27.58 5.42 29.60
N VAL A 263 26.26 5.57 29.56
CA VAL A 263 25.49 5.71 28.31
C VAL A 263 25.99 6.93 27.53
N ARG A 264 26.17 6.78 26.21
CA ARG A 264 26.59 7.85 25.30
C ARG A 264 25.57 8.07 24.20
N ASP A 265 25.30 9.34 23.91
CA ASP A 265 24.48 9.73 22.76
C ASP A 265 25.21 9.52 21.42
N VAL A 266 24.53 9.73 20.29
CA VAL A 266 25.13 9.60 18.94
C VAL A 266 26.29 10.55 18.67
N TYR A 267 26.44 11.62 19.47
CA TYR A 267 27.56 12.57 19.39
C TYR A 267 28.72 12.17 20.31
N GLY A 268 28.63 11.00 20.96
CA GLY A 268 29.64 10.48 21.88
C GLY A 268 29.63 11.14 23.25
N GLN A 269 28.68 12.03 23.55
CA GLN A 269 28.58 12.70 24.85
C GLN A 269 28.01 11.73 25.88
N GLU A 270 28.60 11.69 27.08
CA GLU A 270 28.09 10.89 28.19
C GLU A 270 26.81 11.56 28.72
N LYS A 271 25.64 10.98 28.40
CA LYS A 271 24.32 11.48 28.76
C LYS A 271 23.49 10.35 29.39
N PRO A 272 23.14 10.44 30.69
CA PRO A 272 22.27 9.45 31.32
C PRO A 272 20.91 9.43 30.63
N LEU A 273 20.28 8.26 30.61
CA LEU A 273 18.95 8.09 30.03
C LEU A 273 17.95 9.01 30.76
N PRO A 274 17.15 9.85 30.05
CA PRO A 274 16.16 10.72 30.67
C PRO A 274 15.08 9.95 31.43
N GLU A 275 14.37 10.58 32.38
CA GLU A 275 13.19 9.96 33.02
C GLU A 275 12.06 9.79 31.99
N PHE A 276 11.47 8.60 31.91
CA PHE A 276 10.30 8.31 31.08
C PHE A 276 9.26 7.48 31.84
N ASN A 277 7.99 7.65 31.49
CA ASN A 277 6.88 6.91 32.10
C ASN A 277 6.13 6.02 31.08
N MET A 278 6.38 6.20 29.78
CA MET A 278 5.94 5.29 28.72
C MET A 278 7.11 4.94 27.78
N PHE A 279 7.35 3.64 27.57
CA PHE A 279 8.41 3.13 26.69
C PHE A 279 7.84 2.40 25.47
N VAL A 280 8.26 2.74 24.25
CA VAL A 280 7.76 2.10 23.02
C VAL A 280 8.90 1.52 22.19
N ALA A 281 8.88 0.21 21.94
CA ALA A 281 9.97 -0.51 21.29
C ALA A 281 9.50 -1.35 20.08
N GLY A 282 9.98 -1.01 18.89
CA GLY A 282 9.76 -1.75 17.64
C GLY A 282 10.89 -2.75 17.37
N THR A 283 11.00 -3.79 18.19
CA THR A 283 12.19 -4.66 18.18
C THR A 283 12.39 -5.34 16.82
N SER A 284 13.65 -5.58 16.44
CA SER A 284 14.00 -6.05 15.11
C SER A 284 13.24 -7.34 14.76
N CYS A 285 12.58 -7.39 13.60
CA CYS A 285 11.88 -8.61 13.15
C CYS A 285 12.72 -9.50 12.22
N LYS A 286 13.99 -9.14 11.97
CA LYS A 286 14.88 -9.77 10.97
C LYS A 286 14.99 -11.31 11.11
N ASN A 287 15.04 -11.82 12.34
CA ASN A 287 15.21 -13.25 12.61
C ASN A 287 13.89 -14.00 12.85
N PHE A 288 12.83 -13.28 13.22
CA PHE A 288 11.50 -13.84 13.48
C PHE A 288 10.65 -13.96 12.19
N SER A 289 10.99 -13.19 11.16
CA SER A 289 10.29 -13.15 9.86
C SER A 289 10.70 -14.28 8.90
N MET A 290 9.70 -14.94 8.30
CA MET A 290 9.88 -15.95 7.25
C MET A 290 10.20 -15.36 5.86
N LEU A 291 10.17 -14.03 5.69
CA LEU A 291 10.35 -13.40 4.37
C LEU A 291 11.80 -13.45 3.89
N ARG A 292 12.78 -13.27 4.79
CA ARG A 292 14.21 -13.25 4.48
C ARG A 292 14.81 -14.66 4.37
N SER A 293 14.35 -15.61 5.19
CA SER A 293 15.00 -16.90 5.42
C SER A 293 14.00 -18.04 5.67
N ASN A 294 14.36 -19.25 5.24
CA ASN A 294 13.65 -20.49 5.62
C ASN A 294 14.01 -20.98 7.04
N LYS A 295 15.03 -20.37 7.67
CA LYS A 295 15.49 -20.65 9.05
C LYS A 295 15.25 -19.39 9.90
N ARG A 296 14.46 -19.51 10.96
CA ARG A 296 14.34 -18.49 12.01
C ARG A 296 15.36 -18.76 13.12
N ILE A 297 15.79 -17.70 13.80
CA ILE A 297 16.72 -17.75 14.94
C ILE A 297 15.93 -17.34 16.18
N ASP A 298 16.07 -18.08 17.28
CA ASP A 298 15.26 -17.89 18.51
C ASP A 298 15.85 -16.79 19.41
N ILE A 299 15.16 -16.44 20.51
CA ILE A 299 15.60 -15.36 21.41
C ILE A 299 17.00 -15.67 22.00
N GLU A 300 17.19 -16.89 22.50
CA GLU A 300 18.38 -17.30 23.25
C GLU A 300 19.63 -17.43 22.36
N ASP A 301 19.44 -17.60 21.06
CA ASP A 301 20.52 -17.67 20.07
C ASP A 301 21.15 -16.30 19.78
N LYS A 302 20.62 -15.21 20.39
CA LYS A 302 21.10 -13.83 20.23
C LYS A 302 21.30 -13.40 18.77
N GLY A 303 20.35 -13.73 17.90
CA GLY A 303 20.20 -12.97 16.66
C GLY A 303 19.68 -11.55 16.97
N CYS A 304 19.90 -10.59 16.07
CA CYS A 304 19.43 -9.20 16.16
C CYS A 304 18.01 -9.01 16.74
N SER A 305 17.04 -9.88 16.40
CA SER A 305 15.69 -9.85 17.01
C SER A 305 15.64 -10.22 18.49
N GLY A 306 16.44 -11.20 18.92
CA GLY A 306 16.59 -11.59 20.32
C GLY A 306 17.39 -10.56 21.12
N GLU A 307 18.49 -10.04 20.56
CA GLU A 307 19.33 -9.02 21.20
C GLU A 307 18.56 -7.73 21.48
N THR A 308 17.89 -7.17 20.46
CA THR A 308 17.09 -5.94 20.62
C THR A 308 15.91 -6.13 21.58
N PHE A 309 15.31 -7.33 21.64
CA PHE A 309 14.29 -7.64 22.65
C PHE A 309 14.89 -7.72 24.07
N LEU A 310 15.98 -8.47 24.27
CA LEU A 310 16.59 -8.65 25.58
C LEU A 310 17.09 -7.31 26.15
N ALA A 311 17.76 -6.48 25.35
CA ALA A 311 18.17 -5.13 25.75
C ALA A 311 16.97 -4.25 26.13
N ALA A 312 15.89 -4.27 25.35
CA ALA A 312 14.65 -3.56 25.70
C ALA A 312 14.03 -4.06 27.02
N THR A 313 14.14 -5.36 27.36
CA THR A 313 13.74 -5.84 28.70
C THR A 313 14.68 -5.39 29.81
N GLU A 314 15.96 -5.15 29.51
CA GLU A 314 16.92 -4.65 30.51
C GLU A 314 16.59 -3.21 30.89
N VAL A 315 16.36 -2.35 29.91
CA VAL A 315 15.85 -0.97 30.09
C VAL A 315 14.55 -0.97 30.91
N LEU A 316 13.62 -1.87 30.58
CA LEU A 316 12.34 -2.01 31.29
C LEU A 316 12.50 -2.34 32.79
N PHE A 317 13.49 -3.18 33.14
CA PHE A 317 13.75 -3.58 34.53
C PHE A 317 14.63 -2.58 35.29
N GLN A 318 15.51 -1.84 34.61
CA GLN A 318 16.34 -0.78 35.19
C GLN A 318 15.51 0.46 35.53
N GLU A 319 14.79 1.00 34.54
CA GLU A 319 14.10 2.30 34.63
C GLU A 319 12.66 2.20 35.15
N LYS A 320 12.08 1.00 35.11
CA LYS A 320 10.79 0.65 35.73
C LYS A 320 9.59 1.54 35.33
N PRO A 321 9.41 1.92 34.05
CA PRO A 321 8.33 2.78 33.58
C PRO A 321 6.94 2.22 33.94
N ALA A 322 5.95 3.10 34.03
CA ALA A 322 4.57 2.69 34.34
C ALA A 322 3.98 1.79 33.23
N TYR A 323 4.26 2.14 31.97
CA TYR A 323 3.78 1.43 30.79
C TYR A 323 4.89 1.19 29.76
N ALA A 324 4.82 0.06 29.05
CA ALA A 324 5.59 -0.15 27.83
C ALA A 324 4.75 -0.84 26.73
N ILE A 325 5.12 -0.60 25.48
CA ILE A 325 4.49 -1.19 24.30
C ILE A 325 5.56 -1.76 23.38
N PHE A 326 5.47 -3.06 23.09
CA PHE A 326 6.34 -3.75 22.13
C PHE A 326 5.57 -4.10 20.86
N GLU A 327 6.20 -3.93 19.69
CA GLU A 327 5.67 -4.34 18.38
C GLU A 327 6.58 -5.38 17.72
N ASN A 328 6.00 -6.43 17.12
CA ASN A 328 6.72 -7.32 16.21
C ASN A 328 5.76 -8.11 15.30
N VAL A 329 6.31 -8.91 14.38
CA VAL A 329 5.53 -9.80 13.48
C VAL A 329 4.73 -10.85 14.25
N ILE A 330 3.59 -11.30 13.69
CA ILE A 330 2.73 -12.31 14.33
C ILE A 330 3.50 -13.61 14.67
N GLY A 331 4.48 -13.96 13.85
CA GLY A 331 5.29 -15.18 13.98
C GLY A 331 6.44 -15.11 14.99
N ALA A 332 6.58 -14.02 15.74
CA ALA A 332 7.55 -13.88 16.82
C ALA A 332 7.18 -14.76 18.04
N PRO A 333 8.14 -15.12 18.90
CA PRO A 333 7.92 -16.01 20.05
C PRO A 333 7.22 -15.31 21.24
N TRP A 334 6.04 -14.73 21.00
CA TRP A 334 5.31 -13.87 21.95
C TRP A 334 5.12 -14.47 23.33
N ALA A 335 4.79 -15.76 23.44
CA ALA A 335 4.65 -16.42 24.75
C ALA A 335 5.95 -16.40 25.56
N LYS A 336 7.11 -16.60 24.91
CA LYS A 336 8.42 -16.49 25.56
C LYS A 336 8.76 -15.04 25.91
N MET A 337 8.39 -14.09 25.05
CA MET A 337 8.59 -12.65 25.33
C MET A 337 7.80 -12.20 26.58
N GLN A 338 6.56 -12.69 26.73
CA GLN A 338 5.77 -12.49 27.95
C GLN A 338 6.42 -13.15 29.17
N GLU A 339 6.87 -14.41 29.05
CA GLU A 339 7.60 -15.11 30.13
C GLU A 339 8.87 -14.35 30.57
N TYR A 340 9.63 -13.76 29.63
CA TYR A 340 10.84 -12.99 29.92
C TYR A 340 10.57 -11.71 30.73
N ILE A 341 9.49 -11.00 30.42
CA ILE A 341 9.11 -9.75 31.11
C ILE A 341 8.41 -10.03 32.44
N THR A 342 7.63 -11.10 32.50
CA THR A 342 6.83 -11.42 33.69
C THR A 342 7.56 -12.33 34.68
N GLY A 343 8.53 -13.14 34.25
CA GLY A 343 9.03 -14.24 35.05
C GLY A 343 7.98 -15.32 35.37
N ARG A 344 6.83 -15.35 34.67
CA ARG A 344 5.69 -16.24 34.97
C ARG A 344 5.55 -17.32 33.92
N VAL A 345 5.92 -18.56 34.27
CA VAL A 345 5.81 -19.72 33.37
C VAL A 345 4.55 -20.50 33.71
N LYS A 346 3.52 -20.37 32.85
CA LYS A 346 2.27 -21.11 33.03
C LYS A 346 2.47 -22.59 32.72
N LEU A 347 2.23 -23.46 33.70
CA LEU A 347 2.65 -24.86 33.62
C LEU A 347 1.85 -25.69 32.60
N SER A 348 0.62 -25.26 32.30
CA SER A 348 -0.23 -25.86 31.26
C SER A 348 0.41 -25.79 29.87
N ASP A 349 1.25 -24.78 29.66
CA ASP A 349 1.74 -24.42 28.33
C ASP A 349 3.17 -24.93 28.10
N CYS A 350 3.79 -25.58 29.10
CA CYS A 350 5.14 -26.16 29.00
C CYS A 350 5.28 -27.25 27.92
N ASP A 351 4.19 -27.96 27.61
CA ASP A 351 4.16 -28.99 26.56
C ASP A 351 3.89 -28.39 25.16
N THR A 352 3.63 -27.08 25.07
CA THR A 352 3.46 -26.39 23.78
C THR A 352 4.82 -25.96 23.23
N ASN A 353 5.04 -26.14 21.91
CA ASN A 353 6.27 -25.66 21.30
C ASN A 353 6.20 -24.13 21.10
N LYS A 354 6.77 -23.38 22.05
CA LYS A 354 6.91 -21.92 21.98
C LYS A 354 8.15 -21.46 21.17
N ALA A 355 9.02 -22.38 20.77
CA ALA A 355 10.21 -22.08 19.97
C ALA A 355 9.85 -21.79 18.50
N ILE A 356 10.57 -20.86 17.89
CA ILE A 356 10.36 -20.47 16.47
C ILE A 356 11.24 -21.27 15.49
N LYS A 357 12.22 -22.01 16.00
CA LYS A 357 13.01 -23.01 15.24
C LYS A 357 12.58 -24.44 15.55
N ASP A 358 12.93 -25.37 14.67
CA ASP A 358 12.84 -26.81 14.98
C ASP A 358 13.76 -27.14 16.16
N ILE A 359 13.20 -27.65 17.26
CA ILE A 359 13.99 -28.06 18.43
C ILE A 359 14.91 -29.21 18.04
N ALA A 360 16.21 -29.07 18.30
CA ALA A 360 17.22 -30.10 18.05
C ALA A 360 16.87 -31.39 18.79
N SER A 361 17.13 -32.56 18.20
CA SER A 361 16.73 -33.85 18.78
C SER A 361 17.33 -34.10 20.18
N LYS A 362 18.46 -33.47 20.50
CA LYS A 362 19.12 -33.53 21.80
C LYS A 362 18.40 -32.73 22.91
N ASP A 363 17.45 -31.86 22.56
CA ASP A 363 16.74 -30.97 23.50
C ASP A 363 15.21 -31.11 23.43
N LYS A 364 14.68 -32.03 22.59
CA LYS A 364 13.27 -32.39 22.58
C LYS A 364 12.88 -33.09 23.89
N GLY A 365 11.81 -32.63 24.52
CA GLY A 365 11.31 -33.19 25.78
C GLY A 365 12.20 -32.91 27.00
N LYS A 366 13.17 -31.99 26.88
CA LYS A 366 13.90 -31.47 28.04
C LYS A 366 13.10 -30.39 28.73
N ASP A 367 13.29 -30.33 30.04
CA ASP A 367 12.53 -29.51 30.97
C ASP A 367 13.43 -28.43 31.60
N LEU A 368 12.88 -27.43 32.29
CA LEU A 368 13.72 -26.48 33.04
C LEU A 368 14.54 -27.23 34.10
N GLU A 369 15.83 -26.90 34.21
CA GLU A 369 16.74 -27.47 35.21
C GLU A 369 17.13 -26.37 36.21
N PHE A 370 17.07 -26.69 37.50
CA PHE A 370 17.33 -25.79 38.63
C PHE A 370 18.45 -26.33 39.51
N ILE A 371 19.14 -25.43 40.22
CA ILE A 371 20.12 -25.72 41.25
C ILE A 371 19.75 -25.05 42.57
N TRP A 372 20.27 -25.59 43.67
CA TRP A 372 20.22 -24.95 44.98
C TRP A 372 21.46 -24.08 45.19
N GLU A 373 21.28 -22.77 45.36
CA GLU A 373 22.36 -21.85 45.67
C GLU A 373 22.58 -21.79 47.19
N GLU A 374 23.66 -22.40 47.68
CA GLU A 374 23.94 -22.49 49.12
C GLU A 374 24.16 -21.13 49.80
N LYS A 375 24.78 -20.17 49.10
CA LYS A 375 25.05 -18.82 49.64
C LYS A 375 23.77 -18.00 49.84
N GLY A 376 22.84 -18.08 48.89
CA GLY A 376 21.56 -17.36 48.94
C GLY A 376 20.42 -18.11 49.63
N LYS A 377 20.57 -19.44 49.84
CA LYS A 377 19.48 -20.36 50.22
C LYS A 377 18.29 -20.27 49.26
N LYS A 378 18.57 -20.23 47.96
CA LYS A 378 17.60 -19.97 46.89
C LYS A 378 17.62 -21.08 45.85
N ILE A 379 16.46 -21.29 45.21
CA ILE A 379 16.33 -22.13 44.02
C ILE A 379 16.60 -21.25 42.81
N VAL A 380 17.53 -21.64 41.94
CA VAL A 380 17.99 -20.85 40.80
C VAL A 380 17.85 -21.67 39.52
N VAL A 381 17.39 -21.05 38.43
CA VAL A 381 17.34 -21.66 37.09
C VAL A 381 18.77 -21.82 36.57
N ASP A 382 19.18 -23.05 36.30
CA ASP A 382 20.50 -23.39 35.75
C ASP A 382 20.43 -23.48 34.22
N ARG A 383 19.51 -24.29 33.70
CA ARG A 383 19.41 -24.57 32.27
C ARG A 383 18.02 -24.32 31.72
N VAL A 384 17.96 -23.52 30.66
CA VAL A 384 16.73 -23.11 29.96
C VAL A 384 16.64 -23.80 28.59
N PRO A 385 15.71 -24.76 28.39
CA PRO A 385 15.39 -25.28 27.06
C PRO A 385 14.71 -24.23 26.15
N PRO A 386 14.83 -24.32 24.81
CA PRO A 386 14.30 -23.31 23.88
C PRO A 386 12.79 -23.04 23.90
N VAL A 387 12.00 -23.80 24.66
CA VAL A 387 10.54 -23.63 24.79
C VAL A 387 10.12 -22.73 25.95
N TYR A 388 11.08 -22.20 26.73
CA TYR A 388 10.83 -21.37 27.90
C TYR A 388 11.45 -19.98 27.72
N GLY A 389 10.70 -18.91 27.96
CA GLY A 389 11.19 -17.53 27.95
C GLY A 389 11.77 -17.13 29.30
N VAL A 390 12.90 -17.71 29.69
CA VAL A 390 13.44 -17.57 31.05
C VAL A 390 14.92 -17.17 30.99
N ARG A 391 15.36 -16.32 31.93
CA ARG A 391 16.78 -16.01 32.12
C ARG A 391 17.45 -17.14 32.93
N ALA A 392 18.56 -17.70 32.43
CA ALA A 392 19.43 -18.51 33.27
C ALA A 392 19.97 -17.64 34.42
N GLY A 393 20.09 -18.21 35.62
CA GLY A 393 20.36 -17.46 36.86
C GLY A 393 19.13 -16.83 37.52
N ALA A 394 17.93 -16.93 36.95
CA ALA A 394 16.71 -16.41 37.60
C ALA A 394 16.39 -17.20 38.88
N VAL A 395 16.07 -16.49 39.96
CA VAL A 395 15.63 -17.10 41.23
C VAL A 395 14.17 -17.51 41.12
N VAL A 396 13.80 -18.68 41.63
CA VAL A 396 12.39 -19.08 41.78
C VAL A 396 11.81 -18.39 43.01
N ALA A 397 10.79 -17.55 42.82
CA ALA A 397 10.07 -16.89 43.91
C ALA A 397 8.98 -17.77 44.51
N GLY A 398 8.36 -18.64 43.70
CA GLY A 398 7.32 -19.56 44.19
C GLY A 398 6.39 -20.06 43.07
N TYR A 399 5.14 -20.36 43.42
CA TYR A 399 4.07 -20.65 42.46
C TYR A 399 2.75 -19.97 42.83
N LEU A 400 1.89 -19.79 41.83
CA LEU A 400 0.49 -19.39 41.97
C LEU A 400 -0.39 -20.62 41.75
N LYS A 401 -1.36 -20.82 42.64
CA LYS A 401 -2.29 -21.96 42.54
C LYS A 401 -3.56 -21.55 41.79
N GLY A 402 -3.81 -22.15 40.63
CA GLY A 402 -4.93 -21.75 39.76
C GLY A 402 -4.95 -20.24 39.48
N THR A 403 -6.05 -19.57 39.84
CA THR A 403 -6.25 -18.12 39.69
C THR A 403 -5.96 -17.33 40.97
N GLU A 404 -5.28 -17.90 41.97
CA GLU A 404 -4.86 -17.16 43.16
C GLU A 404 -3.87 -16.03 42.79
N LYS A 405 -3.94 -14.92 43.53
CA LYS A 405 -3.03 -13.77 43.34
C LYS A 405 -1.76 -13.84 44.21
N LYS A 406 -1.78 -14.62 45.29
CA LYS A 406 -0.68 -14.67 46.26
C LYS A 406 0.31 -15.79 45.90
N VAL A 407 1.58 -15.45 45.78
CA VAL A 407 2.67 -16.42 45.57
C VAL A 407 2.82 -17.32 46.81
N ARG A 408 2.98 -18.62 46.57
CA ARG A 408 3.23 -19.67 47.56
C ARG A 408 4.68 -20.16 47.43
N ASP A 409 5.34 -20.40 48.56
CA ASP A 409 6.73 -20.87 48.60
C ASP A 409 6.90 -22.24 47.92
N ILE A 410 8.09 -22.47 47.36
CA ILE A 410 8.53 -23.77 46.83
C ILE A 410 9.68 -24.29 47.69
N ALA A 411 9.52 -25.50 48.22
CA ALA A 411 10.57 -26.21 48.93
C ALA A 411 11.50 -26.94 47.95
N TRP A 412 12.80 -26.95 48.27
CA TRP A 412 13.77 -27.75 47.52
C TRP A 412 13.67 -29.25 47.90
N PRO A 413 13.71 -30.17 46.92
CA PRO A 413 13.85 -31.62 47.14
C PRO A 413 14.97 -32.02 48.09
N THR A 414 14.64 -32.35 49.34
CA THR A 414 15.60 -32.80 50.37
C THR A 414 16.37 -34.07 50.00
N SER A 415 15.88 -34.83 49.00
CA SER A 415 16.54 -36.02 48.47
C SER A 415 17.62 -35.75 47.42
N LYS A 416 17.77 -34.51 46.91
CA LYS A 416 18.68 -34.18 45.80
C LYS A 416 19.80 -33.22 46.18
N LYS A 417 21.04 -33.73 46.10
CA LYS A 417 22.29 -32.94 46.07
C LYS A 417 22.74 -32.76 44.61
N GLY A 418 22.26 -31.72 43.93
CA GLY A 418 22.60 -31.47 42.52
C GLY A 418 21.49 -30.71 41.78
N THR A 419 21.30 -31.01 40.49
CA THR A 419 20.23 -30.40 39.68
C THR A 419 18.86 -31.04 39.91
N CYS A 420 17.80 -30.24 39.81
CA CYS A 420 16.41 -30.67 39.84
C CYS A 420 15.69 -30.23 38.55
N THR A 421 14.87 -31.10 37.94
CA THR A 421 14.03 -30.72 36.79
C THR A 421 12.67 -30.21 37.26
N LEU A 422 12.03 -29.32 36.50
CA LEU A 422 10.71 -28.78 36.79
C LEU A 422 9.67 -29.87 37.09
N THR A 423 9.61 -30.92 36.29
CA THR A 423 8.74 -32.09 36.53
C THR A 423 8.91 -32.70 37.94
N ASN A 424 10.14 -32.77 38.46
CA ASN A 424 10.38 -33.24 39.82
C ASN A 424 10.02 -32.17 40.88
N LEU A 425 10.38 -30.91 40.63
CA LEU A 425 10.09 -29.77 41.51
C LEU A 425 8.58 -29.60 41.74
N ILE A 426 7.78 -29.68 40.66
CA ILE A 426 6.32 -29.67 40.67
C ILE A 426 5.77 -30.83 41.51
N ARG A 427 6.24 -32.06 41.25
CA ARG A 427 5.75 -33.28 41.91
C ARG A 427 5.97 -33.22 43.43
N GLU A 428 7.14 -32.79 43.87
CA GLU A 428 7.50 -32.78 45.30
C GLU A 428 6.85 -31.61 46.07
N ASN A 429 6.38 -30.57 45.38
CA ASN A 429 5.64 -29.45 45.96
C ASN A 429 4.11 -29.54 45.78
N GLY A 430 3.59 -30.62 45.15
CA GLY A 430 2.15 -30.82 44.93
C GLY A 430 1.52 -29.82 43.96
N ILE A 431 2.31 -29.24 43.05
CA ILE A 431 1.89 -28.20 42.11
C ILE A 431 1.10 -28.85 40.95
N SER A 432 -0.01 -28.23 40.52
CA SER A 432 -0.78 -28.70 39.35
C SER A 432 -0.14 -28.21 38.06
N LYS A 433 0.44 -29.12 37.26
CA LYS A 433 0.91 -28.78 35.90
C LYS A 433 -0.23 -28.22 35.02
N LYS A 434 -1.49 -28.54 35.31
CA LYS A 434 -2.63 -28.10 34.49
C LYS A 434 -3.08 -26.67 34.78
N ASP A 435 -3.01 -26.24 36.03
CA ASP A 435 -3.71 -25.04 36.50
C ASP A 435 -2.78 -24.00 37.14
N ASP A 436 -1.58 -24.39 37.60
CA ASP A 436 -0.69 -23.53 38.38
C ASP A 436 0.37 -22.83 37.49
N THR A 437 0.97 -21.77 38.02
CA THR A 437 1.99 -20.95 37.34
C THR A 437 3.24 -20.85 38.20
N LEU A 438 4.41 -21.17 37.63
CA LEU A 438 5.70 -20.96 38.28
C LEU A 438 6.07 -19.47 38.23
N VAL A 439 6.51 -18.91 39.35
CA VAL A 439 6.91 -17.50 39.47
C VAL A 439 8.40 -17.40 39.75
N LEU A 440 9.08 -16.64 38.91
CA LEU A 440 10.49 -16.28 39.04
C LEU A 440 10.60 -14.83 39.56
N GLN A 441 11.65 -14.57 40.33
CA GLN A 441 11.95 -13.24 40.85
C GLN A 441 12.41 -12.33 39.70
N THR A 442 11.75 -11.19 39.57
CA THR A 442 12.10 -10.09 38.67
C THR A 442 12.39 -8.82 39.47
N GLU A 443 12.99 -7.82 38.83
CA GLU A 443 13.44 -6.56 39.43
C GLU A 443 12.27 -5.61 39.79
N CYS A 444 11.09 -5.85 39.19
CA CYS A 444 9.79 -5.32 39.59
C CYS A 444 8.64 -6.11 38.94
N THR A 445 7.43 -5.98 39.49
CA THR A 445 6.23 -6.67 38.99
C THR A 445 5.70 -6.00 37.72
N TYR A 446 5.78 -6.72 36.60
CA TYR A 446 5.04 -6.40 35.37
C TYR A 446 3.95 -7.43 35.06
N CYS A 447 2.84 -6.96 34.50
CA CYS A 447 1.84 -7.75 33.79
C CYS A 447 1.94 -7.48 32.27
N THR A 448 1.46 -8.41 31.43
CA THR A 448 1.51 -8.28 29.96
C THR A 448 0.24 -8.76 29.29
N HIS A 449 -0.13 -8.13 28.17
CA HIS A 449 -1.27 -8.53 27.34
C HIS A 449 -0.95 -8.33 25.86
N ILE A 450 -1.37 -9.24 24.99
CA ILE A 450 -1.03 -9.20 23.56
C ILE A 450 -2.27 -9.11 22.66
N VAL A 451 -2.22 -8.23 21.67
CA VAL A 451 -3.29 -8.07 20.67
C VAL A 451 -2.72 -8.14 19.26
N LYS A 452 -3.39 -8.92 18.40
CA LYS A 452 -3.07 -9.05 16.97
C LYS A 452 -3.89 -8.05 16.17
N VAL A 453 -3.21 -7.25 15.36
CA VAL A 453 -3.80 -6.16 14.59
C VAL A 453 -3.41 -6.25 13.12
N ASP A 454 -4.24 -5.65 12.28
CA ASP A 454 -4.07 -5.58 10.83
C ASP A 454 -4.38 -4.13 10.42
N THR A 455 -3.47 -3.46 9.71
CA THR A 455 -3.54 -1.99 9.53
C THR A 455 -4.80 -1.49 8.84
N LYS A 456 -5.42 -2.29 7.97
CA LYS A 456 -6.74 -2.00 7.37
C LYS A 456 -7.92 -1.94 8.35
N ASP A 457 -7.78 -2.48 9.55
CA ASP A 457 -8.77 -2.30 10.63
C ASP A 457 -8.64 -0.90 11.28
N TYR A 458 -7.59 -0.14 10.96
CA TYR A 458 -7.24 1.17 11.51
C TYR A 458 -7.02 2.23 10.39
N GLY A 459 -7.84 2.15 9.34
CA GLY A 459 -8.00 3.20 8.32
C GLY A 459 -7.06 3.16 7.13
N LEU A 460 -5.90 2.50 7.23
CA LEU A 460 -4.87 2.50 6.18
C LEU A 460 -5.17 1.40 5.13
N PRO A 461 -5.07 1.66 3.81
CA PRO A 461 -5.32 0.66 2.77
C PRO A 461 -4.11 -0.26 2.56
N GLN A 462 -3.65 -0.87 3.66
CA GLN A 462 -2.57 -1.84 3.70
C GLN A 462 -3.01 -3.07 4.49
N THR A 463 -2.59 -4.28 4.07
CA THR A 463 -2.63 -5.47 4.93
C THR A 463 -1.25 -5.69 5.53
N ARG A 464 -1.00 -5.05 6.67
CA ARG A 464 0.19 -5.29 7.50
C ARG A 464 -0.27 -5.79 8.85
N GLN A 465 -0.01 -7.07 9.08
CA GLN A 465 -0.36 -7.74 10.32
C GLN A 465 0.82 -7.73 11.28
N ARG A 466 0.55 -7.33 12.53
CA ARG A 466 1.50 -7.25 13.64
C ARG A 466 0.82 -7.68 14.94
N THR A 467 1.64 -7.96 15.94
CA THR A 467 1.18 -8.12 17.33
C THR A 467 1.79 -7.00 18.15
N TYR A 468 0.97 -6.38 19.00
CA TYR A 468 1.42 -5.44 20.01
C TYR A 468 1.27 -6.09 21.39
N MET A 469 2.27 -5.89 22.24
CA MET A 469 2.25 -6.32 23.64
C MET A 469 2.24 -5.07 24.53
N PHE A 470 1.15 -4.90 25.27
CA PHE A 470 1.07 -3.94 26.36
C PHE A 470 1.69 -4.55 27.61
N VAL A 471 2.51 -3.75 28.28
CA VAL A 471 3.22 -4.09 29.51
C VAL A 471 2.90 -2.99 30.52
N TRP A 472 2.52 -3.35 31.74
CA TRP A 472 2.22 -2.37 32.78
C TRP A 472 2.63 -2.85 34.16
N ARG A 473 2.92 -1.89 35.03
CA ARG A 473 3.06 -2.13 36.47
C ARG A 473 1.67 -2.06 37.11
N PRO A 474 1.25 -3.07 37.89
CA PRO A 474 0.01 -2.98 38.66
C PRO A 474 0.11 -1.93 39.77
N ASP A 475 -1.03 -1.44 40.24
CA ASP A 475 -1.11 -0.49 41.38
C ASP A 475 -0.70 -1.12 42.74
N ASP A 476 -0.63 -2.45 42.76
CA ASP A 476 -0.24 -3.30 43.88
C ASP A 476 0.83 -4.25 43.35
N ASP A 477 2.08 -4.11 43.82
CA ASP A 477 3.21 -4.92 43.32
C ASP A 477 3.05 -6.43 43.62
N ASP A 478 2.17 -6.83 44.55
CA ASP A 478 1.80 -8.24 44.78
C ASP A 478 0.72 -8.75 43.80
N ASN A 479 0.03 -7.85 43.07
CA ASN A 479 -1.03 -8.21 42.12
C ASN A 479 -0.46 -8.68 40.77
N VAL A 480 0.14 -9.87 40.83
CA VAL A 480 0.86 -10.51 39.72
C VAL A 480 0.00 -10.96 38.53
N ASN A 481 -1.32 -10.88 38.64
CA ASN A 481 -2.32 -11.26 37.64
C ASN A 481 -3.38 -10.14 37.55
N ASP A 482 -2.92 -8.92 37.23
CA ASP A 482 -3.81 -7.76 37.06
C ASP A 482 -4.59 -7.82 35.73
N ASP A 483 -5.79 -7.23 35.70
CA ASP A 483 -6.75 -7.36 34.58
C ASP A 483 -6.72 -6.19 33.58
N LEU A 484 -5.84 -5.21 33.75
CA LEU A 484 -5.82 -3.97 32.95
C LEU A 484 -5.68 -4.22 31.44
N GLY A 485 -5.00 -5.30 31.05
CA GLY A 485 -4.84 -5.75 29.66
C GLY A 485 -6.16 -5.99 28.91
N GLU A 486 -7.21 -6.48 29.59
CA GLU A 486 -8.53 -6.68 28.98
C GLU A 486 -9.18 -5.34 28.58
N TYR A 487 -9.00 -4.31 29.41
CA TYR A 487 -9.49 -2.95 29.15
C TYR A 487 -8.69 -2.26 28.05
N TRP A 488 -7.37 -2.50 28.00
CA TRP A 488 -6.52 -2.05 26.91
C TRP A 488 -6.94 -2.67 25.57
N GLU A 489 -7.10 -4.00 25.50
CA GLU A 489 -7.56 -4.68 24.28
C GLU A 489 -8.93 -4.16 23.82
N ALA A 490 -9.88 -3.97 24.74
CA ALA A 490 -11.20 -3.46 24.40
C ALA A 490 -11.16 -2.06 23.79
N ILE A 491 -10.28 -1.17 24.27
CA ILE A 491 -10.10 0.16 23.67
C ILE A 491 -9.44 0.05 22.30
N VAL A 492 -8.37 -0.74 22.16
CA VAL A 492 -7.71 -0.99 20.86
C VAL A 492 -8.74 -1.51 19.83
N HIS A 493 -9.63 -2.41 20.23
CA HIS A 493 -10.70 -2.93 19.38
C HIS A 493 -11.83 -1.91 19.09
N HIS A 494 -12.15 -1.03 20.04
CA HIS A 494 -13.13 0.07 19.85
C HIS A 494 -12.61 1.16 18.91
N LEU A 495 -11.31 1.43 18.92
CA LEU A 495 -10.66 2.40 18.04
C LEU A 495 -10.61 1.98 16.57
N LYS A 496 -10.86 0.70 16.25
CA LYS A 496 -10.92 0.22 14.87
C LYS A 496 -11.80 1.11 13.99
N SER A 497 -11.23 1.55 12.87
CA SER A 497 -11.91 2.26 11.79
C SER A 497 -11.59 1.48 10.51
N PRO A 498 -12.42 0.50 10.12
CA PRO A 498 -12.17 -0.29 8.92
C PRO A 498 -11.98 0.62 7.71
N VAL A 499 -10.98 0.31 6.90
CA VAL A 499 -10.62 1.09 5.71
C VAL A 499 -11.84 1.33 4.81
N ARG A 500 -12.03 2.60 4.43
CA ARG A 500 -13.15 3.07 3.60
C ARG A 500 -12.75 3.44 2.18
N HIS A 501 -11.45 3.57 1.91
CA HIS A 501 -10.89 4.07 0.65
C HIS A 501 -9.87 3.08 0.10
N SER A 502 -9.66 3.04 -1.22
CA SER A 502 -8.64 2.18 -1.82
C SER A 502 -7.23 2.76 -1.69
N LEU A 503 -6.23 1.93 -1.98
CA LEU A 503 -4.81 2.28 -2.14
C LEU A 503 -4.63 3.52 -3.04
N GLU A 504 -5.45 3.66 -4.08
CA GLU A 504 -5.42 4.79 -5.01
C GLU A 504 -5.68 6.16 -4.34
N SER A 505 -6.29 6.18 -3.15
CA SER A 505 -6.47 7.42 -2.36
C SER A 505 -5.22 7.84 -1.57
N PHE A 506 -4.18 7.00 -1.56
CA PHE A 506 -2.94 7.18 -0.79
C PHE A 506 -1.70 7.28 -1.72
N ILE A 507 -1.91 7.48 -3.02
CA ILE A 507 -0.85 7.70 -4.02
C ILE A 507 -0.96 9.09 -4.64
N LEU A 508 0.19 9.69 -4.93
CA LEU A 508 0.32 11.02 -5.50
C LEU A 508 -0.05 11.04 -6.98
N GLN A 509 -0.60 12.18 -7.41
CA GLN A 509 -0.95 12.42 -8.81
C GLN A 509 0.30 12.51 -9.70
N PRO A 510 0.23 12.11 -10.99
CA PRO A 510 1.40 12.05 -11.88
C PRO A 510 2.15 13.37 -12.12
N ASP A 511 1.51 14.50 -11.81
CA ASP A 511 2.00 15.88 -11.94
C ASP A 511 2.39 16.52 -10.60
N HIS A 512 2.40 15.74 -9.49
CA HIS A 512 2.89 16.20 -8.19
C HIS A 512 4.40 16.47 -8.19
N ASP A 513 4.88 17.42 -7.39
CA ASP A 513 6.28 17.85 -7.44
C ASP A 513 7.30 16.78 -7.08
N ILE A 514 7.03 15.96 -6.06
CA ILE A 514 7.91 14.82 -5.72
C ILE A 514 8.00 13.82 -6.89
N ILE A 515 6.87 13.55 -7.56
CA ILE A 515 6.81 12.68 -8.75
C ILE A 515 7.64 13.29 -9.89
N ARG A 516 7.51 14.60 -10.11
CA ARG A 516 8.30 15.36 -11.10
C ARG A 516 9.80 15.27 -10.83
N VAL A 517 10.25 15.60 -9.61
CA VAL A 517 11.66 15.54 -9.20
C VAL A 517 12.24 14.12 -9.33
N PHE A 518 11.49 13.09 -8.90
CA PHE A 518 11.95 11.70 -9.06
C PHE A 518 12.14 11.30 -10.52
N ARG A 519 11.21 11.65 -11.41
CA ARG A 519 11.37 11.39 -12.86
C ARG A 519 12.50 12.19 -13.49
N GLU A 520 12.86 13.33 -12.93
CA GLU A 520 14.03 14.10 -13.35
C GLU A 520 15.33 13.41 -12.92
N ALA A 521 15.39 12.85 -11.70
CA ALA A 521 16.52 12.03 -11.25
C ALA A 521 16.74 10.78 -12.12
N LEU A 522 15.67 10.10 -12.54
CA LEU A 522 15.73 8.99 -13.51
C LEU A 522 16.30 9.40 -14.89
N ARG A 523 16.03 10.65 -15.32
CA ARG A 523 16.59 11.23 -16.57
C ARG A 523 18.01 11.78 -16.39
N GLY A 524 18.46 11.94 -15.14
CA GLY A 524 19.76 12.47 -14.74
C GLY A 524 20.92 11.47 -14.90
N PRO A 525 22.13 11.83 -14.46
CA PRO A 525 23.32 10.99 -14.59
C PRO A 525 23.16 9.59 -14.00
N ASN A 526 22.59 9.50 -12.79
CA ASN A 526 22.42 8.23 -12.06
C ASN A 526 21.50 7.26 -12.81
N GLY A 527 20.30 7.70 -13.22
CA GLY A 527 19.37 6.85 -13.98
C GLY A 527 19.93 6.45 -15.36
N ARG A 528 20.67 7.33 -16.04
CA ARG A 528 21.40 6.98 -17.28
C ARG A 528 22.47 5.92 -17.05
N GLN A 529 23.17 5.96 -15.91
CA GLN A 529 24.17 4.96 -15.54
C GLN A 529 23.50 3.60 -15.28
N THR A 530 22.42 3.56 -14.50
CA THR A 530 21.62 2.34 -14.29
C THR A 530 21.10 1.77 -15.61
N LYS A 531 20.50 2.61 -16.46
CA LYS A 531 20.04 2.23 -17.81
C LYS A 531 21.16 1.60 -18.65
N ARG A 532 22.38 2.17 -18.61
CA ARG A 532 23.56 1.61 -19.31
C ARG A 532 23.98 0.26 -18.74
N GLY A 533 23.93 0.08 -17.42
CA GLY A 533 24.20 -1.21 -16.77
C GLY A 533 23.22 -2.28 -17.23
N VAL A 534 21.91 -2.02 -17.11
CA VAL A 534 20.81 -2.89 -17.57
C VAL A 534 20.92 -3.22 -19.06
N PHE A 535 21.28 -2.25 -19.89
CA PHE A 535 21.47 -2.46 -21.33
C PHE A 535 22.62 -3.44 -21.65
N LEU A 536 23.62 -3.57 -20.78
CA LEU A 536 24.76 -4.48 -20.96
C LEU A 536 24.55 -5.86 -20.33
N GLU A 537 23.41 -6.11 -19.66
CA GLU A 537 23.11 -7.41 -19.06
C GLU A 537 22.92 -8.51 -20.13
N PRO A 538 23.48 -9.72 -19.92
CA PRO A 538 23.18 -10.87 -20.77
C PRO A 538 21.71 -11.26 -20.66
N ASP A 539 21.19 -12.00 -21.65
CA ASP A 539 19.81 -12.48 -21.62
C ASP A 539 19.54 -13.35 -20.39
N PHE A 540 18.61 -12.92 -19.55
CA PHE A 540 18.21 -13.64 -18.33
C PHE A 540 17.76 -15.07 -18.62
N TRP A 541 17.12 -15.36 -19.77
CA TRP A 541 16.64 -16.70 -20.11
C TRP A 541 17.72 -17.70 -20.51
N THR A 542 18.88 -17.21 -20.96
CA THR A 542 20.08 -18.02 -21.28
C THR A 542 21.17 -17.89 -20.21
N SER A 543 21.00 -17.00 -19.23
CA SER A 543 21.92 -16.81 -18.10
C SER A 543 21.95 -17.99 -17.13
N ALA A 544 23.06 -18.13 -16.39
CA ALA A 544 23.20 -19.05 -15.26
C ALA A 544 22.58 -18.51 -13.95
N ASN A 545 21.70 -17.51 -14.01
CA ASN A 545 21.15 -16.86 -12.81
C ASN A 545 20.26 -17.82 -12.00
N ALA A 546 20.57 -17.98 -10.71
CA ALA A 546 19.84 -18.88 -9.81
C ALA A 546 18.32 -18.58 -9.73
N ASN A 547 17.92 -17.32 -9.96
CA ASN A 547 16.52 -16.90 -9.95
C ASN A 547 15.73 -17.36 -11.19
N LEU A 548 16.38 -17.72 -12.30
CA LEU A 548 15.71 -18.16 -13.54
C LEU A 548 14.78 -19.37 -13.29
N ARG A 549 15.17 -20.29 -12.40
CA ARG A 549 14.32 -21.42 -12.00
C ARG A 549 12.99 -20.97 -11.38
N HIS A 550 12.98 -19.89 -10.60
CA HIS A 550 11.77 -19.40 -9.96
C HIS A 550 10.77 -18.86 -10.99
N ASN A 551 11.27 -18.16 -12.01
CA ASN A 551 10.46 -17.63 -13.11
C ASN A 551 9.91 -18.75 -14.01
N LYS A 552 10.75 -19.70 -14.44
CA LYS A 552 10.30 -20.86 -15.26
C LYS A 552 9.21 -21.68 -14.56
N VAL A 553 9.40 -22.02 -13.29
CA VAL A 553 8.40 -22.78 -12.50
C VAL A 553 7.12 -21.97 -12.27
N ALA A 554 7.19 -20.63 -12.21
CA ALA A 554 6.00 -19.80 -12.14
C ALA A 554 5.21 -19.82 -13.46
N ARG A 555 5.88 -19.65 -14.61
CA ARG A 555 5.27 -19.70 -15.95
C ARG A 555 4.60 -21.05 -16.23
N GLU A 556 5.34 -22.14 -16.04
CA GLU A 556 4.85 -23.53 -16.19
C GLU A 556 3.54 -23.74 -15.40
N LYS A 557 3.54 -23.36 -14.12
CA LYS A 557 2.37 -23.57 -13.25
C LYS A 557 1.19 -22.66 -13.56
N LEU A 558 1.42 -21.51 -14.17
CA LEU A 558 0.34 -20.65 -14.67
C LEU A 558 -0.26 -21.19 -15.98
N GLY A 559 0.50 -22.01 -16.72
CA GLY A 559 0.20 -22.34 -18.12
C GLY A 559 0.51 -21.18 -19.07
N LEU A 560 1.48 -20.33 -18.71
CA LEU A 560 1.98 -19.25 -19.57
C LEU A 560 3.09 -19.80 -20.46
N ASP A 561 3.05 -19.51 -21.76
CA ASP A 561 4.13 -19.86 -22.68
C ASP A 561 5.48 -19.26 -22.24
N ASP A 562 6.58 -20.00 -22.44
CA ASP A 562 7.93 -19.61 -22.00
C ASP A 562 8.38 -18.29 -22.64
N MET A 563 7.98 -18.01 -23.88
CA MET A 563 8.37 -16.83 -24.65
C MET A 563 7.28 -15.75 -24.73
N ALA A 564 6.12 -15.96 -24.09
CA ALA A 564 5.10 -14.93 -23.95
C ALA A 564 5.63 -13.72 -23.19
N ARG A 565 5.76 -12.59 -23.90
CA ARG A 565 6.20 -11.28 -23.40
C ARG A 565 5.31 -10.19 -24.00
N SER A 566 4.00 -10.40 -23.91
CA SER A 566 2.97 -9.60 -24.59
C SER A 566 2.91 -8.18 -24.07
N LEU A 567 3.18 -7.97 -22.77
CA LEU A 567 3.05 -6.66 -22.13
C LEU A 567 4.24 -5.73 -22.46
N THR A 568 5.46 -6.24 -22.34
CA THR A 568 6.69 -5.43 -22.37
C THR A 568 7.66 -5.79 -23.49
N LYS A 569 7.41 -6.87 -24.25
CA LYS A 569 8.25 -7.40 -25.34
C LYS A 569 9.75 -7.32 -25.03
N TRP A 570 10.12 -7.63 -23.79
CA TRP A 570 11.47 -7.42 -23.30
C TRP A 570 12.42 -8.46 -23.93
N GLY A 571 13.68 -8.08 -24.16
CA GLY A 571 14.69 -8.93 -24.79
C GLY A 571 16.12 -8.58 -24.33
N PRO A 572 17.14 -9.23 -24.94
CA PRO A 572 18.54 -8.93 -24.67
C PRO A 572 18.88 -7.48 -25.01
N PHE A 573 20.00 -6.99 -24.46
CA PHE A 573 20.56 -5.67 -24.75
C PHE A 573 19.55 -4.52 -24.58
N GLY A 574 18.78 -4.56 -23.49
CA GLY A 574 17.80 -3.53 -23.14
C GLY A 574 16.59 -3.41 -24.10
N GLN A 575 16.37 -4.37 -25.01
CA GLN A 575 15.19 -4.41 -25.87
C GLN A 575 13.91 -4.46 -25.02
N LYS A 576 12.94 -3.58 -25.32
CA LYS A 576 11.61 -3.54 -24.65
C LYS A 576 10.61 -2.69 -25.43
N GLN A 577 9.35 -3.13 -25.56
CA GLN A 577 8.25 -2.30 -26.03
C GLN A 577 7.05 -2.43 -25.06
N CYS A 578 6.75 -1.36 -24.34
CA CYS A 578 5.84 -1.36 -23.18
C CYS A 578 4.51 -0.63 -23.45
N PRO A 579 3.52 -0.73 -22.54
CA PRO A 579 2.25 -0.01 -22.65
C PRO A 579 2.44 1.50 -22.67
N PRO A 580 1.62 2.26 -23.42
CA PRO A 580 1.80 3.70 -23.60
C PRO A 580 1.85 4.58 -22.34
N HIS A 581 1.25 4.14 -21.22
CA HIS A 581 1.23 4.88 -19.95
C HIS A 581 2.40 4.55 -19.01
N TYR A 582 3.25 3.58 -19.37
CA TYR A 582 4.42 3.24 -18.57
C TYR A 582 5.50 4.33 -18.61
N TRP A 583 6.13 4.58 -17.48
CA TRP A 583 7.26 5.52 -17.39
C TRP A 583 8.52 4.85 -17.92
N MET A 584 8.81 5.06 -19.21
CA MET A 584 10.01 4.52 -19.84
C MET A 584 11.29 4.86 -19.07
N GLU A 585 11.34 6.01 -18.38
CA GLU A 585 12.52 6.40 -17.59
C GLU A 585 12.77 5.51 -16.36
N TYR A 586 11.74 4.85 -15.84
CA TYR A 586 11.85 3.85 -14.77
C TYR A 586 12.03 2.44 -15.35
N ILE A 587 11.23 2.08 -16.36
CA ILE A 587 11.28 0.76 -17.01
C ILE A 587 12.64 0.53 -17.70
N ASP A 588 13.34 1.58 -18.13
CA ASP A 588 14.71 1.50 -18.63
C ASP A 588 15.75 1.15 -17.56
N CYS A 589 15.45 1.36 -16.28
CA CYS A 589 16.30 1.02 -15.14
C CYS A 589 16.01 -0.36 -14.52
N LEU A 590 14.95 -1.06 -14.95
CA LEU A 590 14.62 -2.41 -14.48
C LEU A 590 15.43 -3.49 -15.20
N ASN A 591 15.97 -4.44 -14.43
CA ASN A 591 16.68 -5.60 -14.99
C ASN A 591 15.70 -6.61 -15.63
N GLN A 592 16.24 -7.51 -16.42
CA GLN A 592 15.42 -8.47 -17.20
C GLN A 592 14.61 -9.45 -16.32
N ARG A 593 15.07 -9.71 -15.08
CA ARG A 593 14.35 -10.56 -14.11
C ARG A 593 13.11 -9.83 -13.53
N GLU A 594 13.22 -8.52 -13.25
CA GLU A 594 12.06 -7.68 -12.91
C GLU A 594 11.03 -7.63 -14.04
N MET A 595 11.49 -7.42 -15.28
CA MET A 595 10.61 -7.36 -16.45
C MET A 595 9.86 -8.68 -16.66
N ASP A 596 10.53 -9.82 -16.52
CA ASP A 596 9.88 -11.13 -16.60
C ASP A 596 8.90 -11.38 -15.45
N LEU A 597 9.15 -10.84 -14.25
CA LEU A 597 8.20 -10.90 -13.14
C LEU A 597 6.95 -10.05 -13.44
N ILE A 598 7.10 -8.87 -14.04
CA ILE A 598 5.96 -8.03 -14.46
C ILE A 598 5.08 -8.78 -15.48
N GLU A 599 5.68 -9.48 -16.46
CA GLU A 599 4.94 -10.36 -17.39
C GLU A 599 4.20 -11.49 -16.67
N ILE A 600 4.87 -12.20 -15.75
CA ILE A 600 4.29 -13.30 -14.95
C ILE A 600 3.09 -12.82 -14.12
N LEU A 601 3.18 -11.64 -13.49
CA LEU A 601 2.12 -11.08 -12.65
C LEU A 601 0.95 -10.54 -13.47
N HIS A 602 1.21 -9.93 -14.63
CA HIS A 602 0.17 -9.54 -15.60
C HIS A 602 -0.58 -10.77 -16.14
N ALA A 603 0.14 -11.79 -16.60
CA ALA A 603 -0.45 -13.04 -17.04
C ALA A 603 -1.23 -13.77 -15.92
N SER A 604 -0.80 -13.63 -14.66
CA SER A 604 -1.54 -14.15 -13.51
C SER A 604 -2.86 -13.40 -13.27
N ALA A 605 -2.89 -12.08 -13.48
CA ALA A 605 -4.11 -11.28 -13.42
C ALA A 605 -5.07 -11.63 -14.57
N ALA A 606 -4.56 -11.70 -15.80
CA ALA A 606 -5.30 -12.19 -16.98
C ALA A 606 -5.66 -13.69 -16.90
N ARG A 607 -5.20 -14.43 -15.88
CA ARG A 607 -5.57 -15.83 -15.61
C ARG A 607 -6.67 -15.98 -14.55
N ASP A 608 -6.94 -14.98 -13.71
CA ASP A 608 -8.07 -15.07 -12.79
C ASP A 608 -9.39 -15.20 -13.59
N ALA A 609 -10.33 -16.03 -13.13
CA ALA A 609 -11.53 -16.35 -13.90
C ALA A 609 -12.47 -15.12 -14.04
N GLU A 610 -12.54 -14.30 -13.00
CA GLU A 610 -12.78 -12.86 -13.11
C GLU A 610 -11.49 -12.21 -13.66
N THR A 611 -11.43 -11.96 -14.98
CA THR A 611 -10.24 -11.32 -15.60
C THR A 611 -10.18 -9.84 -15.28
N HIS A 612 -8.96 -9.35 -15.02
CA HIS A 612 -8.66 -7.94 -14.80
C HIS A 612 -7.35 -7.59 -15.51
N ASP A 613 -7.39 -6.61 -16.41
CA ASP A 613 -6.19 -6.07 -17.03
C ASP A 613 -5.41 -5.25 -15.98
N SER A 614 -4.16 -5.62 -15.74
CA SER A 614 -3.34 -4.92 -14.76
C SER A 614 -3.00 -3.48 -15.14
N ASN A 615 -3.18 -3.11 -16.41
CA ASN A 615 -2.98 -1.73 -16.88
C ASN A 615 -4.12 -0.77 -16.46
N PHE A 616 -5.22 -1.29 -15.89
CA PHE A 616 -6.38 -0.49 -15.48
C PHE A 616 -6.88 -0.82 -14.08
N ALA A 617 -6.65 -2.05 -13.60
CA ALA A 617 -7.01 -2.46 -12.26
C ALA A 617 -5.89 -2.21 -11.23
N SER A 618 -6.28 -1.83 -10.01
CA SER A 618 -5.37 -1.50 -8.91
C SER A 618 -4.63 -2.73 -8.38
N PHE A 619 -3.47 -2.98 -8.98
CA PHE A 619 -2.49 -3.94 -8.52
C PHE A 619 -1.27 -3.24 -7.90
N PHE A 620 -0.62 -3.98 -7.01
CA PHE A 620 0.51 -3.57 -6.19
C PHE A 620 1.48 -4.75 -6.12
N TRP A 621 2.65 -4.64 -6.74
CA TRP A 621 3.57 -5.76 -6.94
C TRP A 621 4.99 -5.42 -6.47
N ASN A 622 5.57 -6.22 -5.58
CA ASN A 622 6.98 -6.08 -5.19
C ASN A 622 7.89 -6.71 -6.26
N VAL A 623 8.37 -5.92 -7.21
CA VAL A 623 9.17 -6.42 -8.33
C VAL A 623 10.58 -6.85 -7.92
N SER A 624 11.08 -6.40 -6.75
CA SER A 624 12.37 -6.88 -6.21
C SER A 624 12.31 -8.28 -5.59
N GLN A 625 11.12 -8.89 -5.46
CA GLN A 625 10.97 -10.29 -5.00
C GLN A 625 11.15 -11.32 -6.13
N ASN A 626 11.36 -12.58 -5.76
CA ASN A 626 11.35 -13.70 -6.71
C ASN A 626 9.91 -14.10 -7.10
N ALA A 627 9.73 -14.58 -8.34
CA ALA A 627 8.43 -15.01 -8.88
C ALA A 627 7.72 -16.12 -8.06
N SER A 628 8.46 -16.89 -7.25
CA SER A 628 7.85 -17.89 -6.34
C SER A 628 7.36 -17.33 -5.01
N LYS A 629 7.68 -16.07 -4.68
CA LYS A 629 7.30 -15.38 -3.43
C LYS A 629 6.20 -14.35 -3.68
N GLU A 630 6.35 -13.55 -4.73
CA GLU A 630 5.39 -12.50 -5.05
C GLU A 630 4.07 -13.07 -5.56
N LYS A 631 2.99 -12.31 -5.34
CA LYS A 631 1.62 -12.70 -5.71
C LYS A 631 1.02 -11.60 -6.55
N HIS A 632 0.33 -11.98 -7.62
CA HIS A 632 -0.30 -11.01 -8.52
C HIS A 632 -1.41 -10.21 -7.85
N ARG A 633 -1.99 -10.69 -6.75
CA ARG A 633 -3.04 -10.00 -6.00
C ARG A 633 -2.80 -10.05 -4.49
N SER A 634 -3.14 -8.93 -3.85
CA SER A 634 -3.25 -8.80 -2.40
C SER A 634 -4.40 -9.64 -1.82
N ALA A 635 -4.40 -9.81 -0.49
CA ALA A 635 -5.43 -10.59 0.21
C ALA A 635 -6.83 -9.93 0.20
N CYS A 636 -6.86 -8.61 0.02
CA CYS A 636 -8.08 -7.82 -0.16
C CYS A 636 -7.90 -6.93 -1.41
N PRO A 637 -8.86 -6.92 -2.35
CA PRO A 637 -8.89 -5.96 -3.45
C PRO A 637 -8.79 -4.51 -2.96
N GLY A 638 -8.20 -3.62 -3.77
CA GLY A 638 -7.98 -2.20 -3.47
C GLY A 638 -7.09 -1.91 -2.25
N ILE A 639 -6.42 -2.91 -1.67
CA ILE A 639 -5.55 -2.77 -0.49
C ILE A 639 -4.14 -3.27 -0.83
N ALA A 640 -3.11 -2.51 -0.44
CA ALA A 640 -1.71 -2.87 -0.62
C ALA A 640 -1.28 -4.07 0.24
N GLY A 641 -0.24 -4.76 -0.20
CA GLY A 641 0.52 -5.69 0.66
C GLY A 641 1.30 -4.95 1.75
N CYS A 642 1.87 -5.69 2.70
CA CYS A 642 2.83 -5.13 3.64
C CYS A 642 4.02 -4.53 2.88
N ILE A 643 4.30 -3.25 3.07
CA ILE A 643 5.54 -2.63 2.58
C ILE A 643 6.72 -3.29 3.29
N THR A 644 7.76 -3.62 2.52
CA THR A 644 8.99 -4.23 3.01
C THR A 644 10.13 -3.21 2.95
N PRO A 645 11.06 -3.21 3.92
CA PRO A 645 12.30 -2.43 3.84
C PRO A 645 13.01 -2.64 2.50
N GLY A 646 13.38 -1.54 1.82
CA GLY A 646 14.02 -1.58 0.49
C GLY A 646 13.20 -2.21 -0.64
N GLY A 647 11.90 -2.46 -0.47
CA GLY A 647 11.05 -3.04 -1.51
C GLY A 647 10.79 -2.09 -2.68
N ASP A 648 10.96 -2.57 -3.91
CA ASP A 648 10.53 -1.84 -5.10
C ASP A 648 9.15 -2.31 -5.53
N PHE A 649 8.19 -1.39 -5.53
CA PHE A 649 6.77 -1.68 -5.66
C PHE A 649 6.23 -1.03 -6.93
N PHE A 650 5.82 -1.83 -7.91
CA PHE A 650 5.29 -1.36 -9.18
C PHE A 650 3.75 -1.29 -9.16
N LEU A 651 3.22 -0.21 -9.73
CA LEU A 651 1.79 0.06 -9.92
C LEU A 651 1.48 0.01 -11.43
N PRO A 652 1.08 -1.16 -12.00
CA PRO A 652 0.93 -1.31 -13.44
C PRO A 652 -0.17 -0.42 -14.04
N HIS A 653 -1.24 -0.13 -13.29
CA HIS A 653 -2.30 0.80 -13.71
C HIS A 653 -1.85 2.26 -13.80
N ALA A 654 -0.85 2.65 -13.00
CA ALA A 654 -0.24 3.98 -13.03
C ALA A 654 1.07 4.01 -13.87
N GLY A 655 1.54 2.86 -14.34
CA GLY A 655 2.75 2.70 -15.16
C GLY A 655 4.06 3.06 -14.47
N ARG A 656 4.11 3.04 -13.13
CA ARG A 656 5.18 3.66 -12.32
C ARG A 656 5.50 2.91 -11.02
N PRO A 657 6.65 3.16 -10.37
CA PRO A 657 6.88 2.72 -9.00
C PRO A 657 6.03 3.53 -8.01
N LEU A 658 5.75 2.92 -6.86
CA LEU A 658 5.31 3.60 -5.63
C LEU A 658 6.54 4.22 -4.96
N LEU A 659 6.46 5.51 -4.66
CA LEU A 659 7.55 6.30 -4.11
C LEU A 659 7.69 6.17 -2.58
N GLY A 660 8.84 6.57 -2.02
CA GLY A 660 9.13 6.50 -0.59
C GLY A 660 8.15 7.32 0.26
N CYS A 661 7.81 8.53 -0.18
CA CYS A 661 6.78 9.38 0.44
C CYS A 661 5.40 8.71 0.47
N GLU A 662 5.01 8.00 -0.59
CA GLU A 662 3.75 7.25 -0.68
C GLU A 662 3.79 6.00 0.21
N LYS A 663 4.96 5.36 0.32
CA LYS A 663 5.19 4.28 1.29
C LYS A 663 5.01 4.76 2.74
N LEU A 664 5.44 5.99 3.07
CA LEU A 664 5.19 6.62 4.37
C LEU A 664 3.69 6.88 4.60
N LEU A 665 2.97 7.45 3.62
CA LEU A 665 1.50 7.65 3.72
C LEU A 665 0.76 6.32 3.99
N LEU A 666 1.18 5.23 3.37
CA LEU A 666 0.61 3.89 3.60
C LEU A 666 0.94 3.28 4.97
N GLN A 667 1.90 3.83 5.71
CA GLN A 667 2.08 3.57 7.15
C GLN A 667 1.29 4.55 8.04
N GLY A 668 0.58 5.50 7.44
CA GLY A 668 -0.06 6.60 8.14
C GLY A 668 0.89 7.71 8.56
N ILE A 669 2.08 7.81 7.96
CA ILE A 669 3.08 8.82 8.30
C ILE A 669 2.99 9.98 7.29
N PRO A 670 2.58 11.19 7.73
CA PRO A 670 2.39 12.35 6.88
C PRO A 670 3.75 12.97 6.48
N TYR A 671 4.28 12.60 5.30
CA TYR A 671 5.63 13.04 4.87
C TYR A 671 5.79 14.57 4.77
N PHE A 672 4.71 15.31 4.56
CA PHE A 672 4.67 16.76 4.44
C PHE A 672 4.78 17.47 5.81
N ARG A 673 4.59 16.75 6.92
CA ARG A 673 4.90 17.22 8.29
C ARG A 673 6.36 16.93 8.70
N LEU A 674 7.17 16.35 7.82
CA LEU A 674 8.53 15.89 8.12
C LEU A 674 9.61 16.70 7.42
N ALA A 675 10.68 17.02 8.16
CA ALA A 675 11.93 17.55 7.65
C ALA A 675 12.77 16.41 7.01
N LEU A 676 12.38 16.03 5.78
CA LEU A 676 13.20 15.17 4.91
C LEU A 676 14.36 15.98 4.34
N GLY A 677 15.58 15.44 4.42
CA GLY A 677 16.79 16.06 3.89
C GLY A 677 17.21 15.42 2.56
N ASN A 678 18.47 14.99 2.48
CA ASN A 678 19.05 14.37 1.29
C ASN A 678 18.85 12.85 1.22
N GLU A 679 17.90 12.29 1.99
CA GLU A 679 17.55 10.87 1.96
C GLU A 679 17.21 10.42 0.53
N THR A 680 17.91 9.39 0.07
CA THR A 680 17.59 8.75 -1.21
C THR A 680 16.23 8.05 -1.14
N GLU A 681 15.62 7.83 -2.30
CA GLU A 681 14.32 7.15 -2.39
C GLU A 681 14.32 5.73 -1.76
N VAL A 682 15.47 5.05 -1.79
CA VAL A 682 15.67 3.76 -1.11
C VAL A 682 15.64 3.91 0.40
N GLN A 683 16.26 4.97 0.94
CA GLN A 683 16.28 5.28 2.37
C GLN A 683 14.89 5.68 2.88
N ILE A 684 14.13 6.50 2.13
CA ILE A 684 12.74 6.84 2.47
C ILE A 684 11.85 5.57 2.42
N GLY A 685 12.06 4.70 1.42
CA GLY A 685 11.39 3.40 1.35
C GLY A 685 11.76 2.44 2.50
N ASP A 686 12.99 2.52 3.01
CA ASP A 686 13.44 1.73 4.17
C ASP A 686 12.87 2.27 5.50
N LEU A 687 12.80 3.59 5.68
CA LEU A 687 12.06 4.23 6.78
C LEU A 687 10.62 3.71 6.83
N ALA A 688 9.90 3.79 5.71
CA ALA A 688 8.52 3.30 5.60
C ALA A 688 8.37 1.77 5.76
N GLY A 689 9.39 0.98 5.40
CA GLY A 689 9.37 -0.47 5.59
C GLY A 689 9.53 -0.90 7.06
N ASN A 690 10.35 -0.16 7.81
CA ASN A 690 10.67 -0.45 9.21
C ASN A 690 9.71 0.22 10.22
N ALA A 691 9.17 1.39 9.90
CA ALA A 691 8.27 2.17 10.77
C ALA A 691 7.11 1.36 11.38
N MET A 692 6.70 1.66 12.61
CA MET A 692 5.36 1.27 13.08
C MET A 692 4.29 2.01 12.28
N SER A 693 3.10 1.41 12.13
CA SER A 693 1.99 2.10 11.47
C SER A 693 1.32 3.08 12.43
N LEU A 694 1.31 4.37 12.08
CA LEU A 694 1.00 5.48 12.97
C LEU A 694 -0.39 5.34 13.62
N THR A 695 -1.43 5.03 12.83
CA THR A 695 -2.80 4.90 13.36
C THR A 695 -2.96 3.72 14.32
N VAL A 696 -2.12 2.69 14.22
CA VAL A 696 -2.16 1.52 15.09
C VAL A 696 -1.42 1.78 16.40
N VAL A 697 -0.23 2.39 16.35
CA VAL A 697 0.51 2.75 17.57
C VAL A 697 -0.17 3.90 18.33
N CYS A 698 -0.82 4.82 17.62
CA CYS A 698 -1.73 5.81 18.22
C CYS A 698 -2.81 5.10 19.06
N ALA A 699 -3.51 4.13 18.47
CA ALA A 699 -4.56 3.39 19.16
C ALA A 699 -4.07 2.62 20.40
N THR A 700 -2.85 2.05 20.36
CA THR A 700 -2.29 1.32 21.51
C THR A 700 -1.82 2.22 22.65
N MET A 701 -1.29 3.41 22.35
CA MET A 701 -0.93 4.41 23.37
C MET A 701 -2.18 5.07 23.98
N LEU A 702 -3.15 5.48 23.15
CA LEU A 702 -4.44 6.01 23.61
C LEU A 702 -5.18 5.01 24.53
N ALA A 703 -5.11 3.73 24.20
CA ALA A 703 -5.62 2.65 25.05
C ALA A 703 -4.85 2.52 26.37
N ALA A 704 -3.52 2.62 26.36
CA ALA A 704 -2.69 2.55 27.58
C ALA A 704 -3.04 3.68 28.55
N MET A 705 -3.19 4.91 28.05
CA MET A 705 -3.60 6.06 28.86
C MET A 705 -5.03 5.93 29.43
N SER A 706 -5.96 5.34 28.68
CA SER A 706 -7.39 5.34 29.01
C SER A 706 -7.89 4.08 29.75
N CYS A 707 -7.17 2.95 29.68
CA CYS A 707 -7.61 1.65 30.20
C CYS A 707 -7.92 1.66 31.71
N LYS A 708 -7.13 2.37 32.52
CA LYS A 708 -7.34 2.48 33.98
C LYS A 708 -8.62 3.25 34.32
N GLN A 709 -8.98 4.25 33.52
CA GLN A 709 -10.24 4.97 33.67
C GLN A 709 -11.42 4.11 33.22
N LEU A 710 -11.30 3.36 32.11
CA LEU A 710 -12.33 2.42 31.66
C LEU A 710 -12.62 1.32 32.69
N ARG A 711 -11.58 0.75 33.32
CA ARG A 711 -11.71 -0.23 34.41
C ARG A 711 -12.60 0.31 35.53
N ILE A 712 -12.36 1.55 35.93
CA ILE A 712 -13.03 2.18 37.07
C ILE A 712 -14.46 2.62 36.73
N GLU A 713 -14.73 3.07 35.50
CA GLU A 713 -16.11 3.33 35.04
C GLU A 713 -16.90 2.02 34.88
N THR A 714 -16.26 0.96 34.39
CA THR A 714 -16.88 -0.37 34.27
C THR A 714 -17.25 -0.94 35.64
N GLN A 715 -16.34 -0.91 36.61
CA GLN A 715 -16.56 -1.36 37.99
C GLN A 715 -17.65 -0.56 38.74
N LYS A 716 -17.90 0.71 38.35
CA LYS A 716 -19.01 1.52 38.89
C LYS A 716 -20.37 1.18 38.30
N THR A 717 -20.43 0.59 37.11
CA THR A 717 -21.69 0.19 36.47
C THR A 717 -22.16 -1.18 36.96
N SER A 718 -23.42 -1.28 37.36
CA SER A 718 -24.05 -2.49 37.92
C SER A 718 -24.10 -3.71 36.98
N HIS A 719 -23.60 -3.59 35.75
CA HIS A 719 -23.64 -4.62 34.71
C HIS A 719 -22.25 -5.05 34.21
N GLY A 720 -21.16 -4.43 34.68
CA GLY A 720 -19.77 -4.80 34.33
C GLY A 720 -19.43 -4.80 32.83
N ASN A 721 -20.29 -4.24 31.97
CA ASN A 721 -20.16 -4.38 30.52
C ASN A 721 -19.31 -3.26 29.93
N MET A 722 -18.01 -3.50 29.87
CA MET A 722 -17.00 -2.61 29.29
C MET A 722 -17.35 -2.10 27.88
N LYS A 723 -17.93 -2.93 27.00
CA LYS A 723 -18.32 -2.51 25.64
C LYS A 723 -19.42 -1.45 25.66
N LYS A 724 -20.33 -1.53 26.64
CA LYS A 724 -21.39 -0.53 26.85
C LYS A 724 -20.82 0.78 27.39
N VAL A 725 -19.87 0.73 28.32
CA VAL A 725 -19.19 1.94 28.82
C VAL A 725 -18.46 2.67 27.67
N LEU A 726 -17.81 1.91 26.78
CA LEU A 726 -17.17 2.44 25.58
C LEU A 726 -18.19 3.05 24.58
N SER A 727 -19.30 2.37 24.28
CA SER A 727 -20.30 2.92 23.35
C SER A 727 -21.00 4.16 23.87
N ASP A 728 -21.30 4.20 25.18
CA ASP A 728 -22.19 5.21 25.75
C ASP A 728 -21.41 6.46 26.20
N ASN A 729 -20.16 6.31 26.69
CA ASN A 729 -19.46 7.37 27.42
C ASN A 729 -18.02 7.68 26.95
N ALA A 730 -17.44 6.92 26.01
CA ALA A 730 -16.04 7.17 25.61
C ALA A 730 -15.85 8.28 24.57
N GLY A 731 -16.83 8.45 23.67
CA GLY A 731 -16.75 9.42 22.59
C GLY A 731 -16.87 10.87 23.04
N ILE A 732 -16.39 11.77 22.20
CA ILE A 732 -16.72 13.19 22.26
C ILE A 732 -18.08 13.38 21.59
N ALA A 733 -18.93 14.24 22.16
CA ALA A 733 -20.25 14.50 21.58
C ALA A 733 -20.10 14.96 20.10
N PRO A 734 -20.87 14.42 19.15
CA PRO A 734 -20.83 14.88 17.78
C PRO A 734 -21.19 16.37 17.75
N ARG A 735 -20.51 17.14 16.88
CA ARG A 735 -20.79 18.56 16.72
C ARG A 735 -22.28 18.72 16.38
N LYS A 736 -23.05 19.36 17.27
CA LYS A 736 -24.41 19.81 16.94
C LYS A 736 -24.29 20.60 15.64
N LYS A 737 -25.18 20.34 14.67
CA LYS A 737 -25.28 21.15 13.43
C LYS A 737 -25.71 22.57 13.78
N LEU A 738 -24.77 23.34 14.29
CA LEU A 738 -24.81 24.79 14.39
C LEU A 738 -24.65 25.33 12.97
N ILE A 739 -25.76 25.24 12.24
CA ILE A 739 -26.09 26.29 11.27
C ILE A 739 -26.41 27.51 12.15
N THR A 740 -25.38 28.20 12.63
CA THR A 740 -25.57 29.41 13.44
C THR A 740 -26.25 30.45 12.57
N SER A 741 -27.31 31.05 13.09
CA SER A 741 -27.94 32.27 12.56
C SER A 741 -26.91 33.37 12.28
N ASP A 742 -25.79 33.34 13.00
CA ASP A 742 -24.78 34.38 12.99
C ASP A 742 -23.83 34.21 11.79
N LEU A 743 -23.48 32.97 11.41
CA LEU A 743 -22.83 32.71 10.11
C LEU A 743 -23.78 32.93 8.93
N ILE A 744 -25.09 32.65 9.12
CA ILE A 744 -26.12 32.98 8.12
C ILE A 744 -26.21 34.50 7.86
N ASN A 745 -25.89 35.36 8.83
CA ASN A 745 -25.91 36.81 8.64
C ASN A 745 -24.74 37.30 7.78
N ASP A 746 -23.52 36.80 8.02
CA ASP A 746 -22.39 37.04 7.12
C ASP A 746 -22.63 36.42 5.73
N ALA A 747 -23.28 35.25 5.66
CA ALA A 747 -23.64 34.61 4.40
C ALA A 747 -24.76 35.36 3.63
N LYS A 748 -25.56 36.19 4.31
CA LYS A 748 -26.58 37.05 3.67
C LYS A 748 -26.04 38.40 3.22
N LEU A 749 -24.88 38.83 3.72
CA LEU A 749 -24.28 40.12 3.39
C LEU A 749 -23.69 40.18 1.96
N TRP A 750 -23.27 39.06 1.36
CA TRP A 750 -22.64 39.04 0.03
C TRP A 750 -23.60 39.03 -1.18
N ARG A 751 -24.93 38.94 -0.98
CA ARG A 751 -25.93 39.00 -2.08
C ARG A 751 -26.20 40.43 -2.62
N LYS A 752 -25.23 41.36 -2.55
CA LYS A 752 -25.35 42.73 -3.09
C LYS A 752 -24.34 42.97 -4.23
N SER A 753 -24.87 43.07 -5.45
CA SER A 753 -24.25 43.66 -6.66
C SER A 753 -22.79 43.30 -6.96
N GLY A 754 -22.55 42.35 -7.87
CA GLY A 754 -21.20 42.07 -8.40
C GLY A 754 -21.01 40.71 -9.08
N TRP A 755 -21.95 39.77 -8.92
CA TRP A 755 -21.87 38.43 -9.49
C TRP A 755 -22.45 38.37 -10.92
N LEU A 756 -21.75 37.71 -11.84
CA LEU A 756 -22.16 37.53 -13.23
C LEU A 756 -22.59 36.08 -13.49
N CYS A 757 -23.46 35.87 -14.48
CA CYS A 757 -23.87 34.52 -14.90
C CYS A 757 -22.73 33.80 -15.61
N ALA A 758 -22.45 32.56 -15.23
CA ALA A 758 -21.30 31.79 -15.72
C ALA A 758 -21.41 31.34 -17.19
N THR A 759 -22.57 31.43 -17.84
CA THR A 759 -22.75 30.99 -19.24
C THR A 759 -21.75 31.65 -20.20
N SER A 760 -21.50 32.96 -20.08
CA SER A 760 -20.56 33.66 -20.97
C SER A 760 -19.08 33.41 -20.62
N LEU A 761 -18.78 33.05 -19.37
CA LEU A 761 -17.48 32.49 -18.98
C LEU A 761 -17.29 31.12 -19.63
N PHE A 762 -18.33 30.29 -19.62
CA PHE A 762 -18.32 28.96 -20.21
C PHE A 762 -18.12 29.03 -21.74
N GLU A 763 -18.87 29.86 -22.47
CA GLU A 763 -18.63 30.10 -23.92
C GLU A 763 -17.16 30.46 -24.22
N LYS A 764 -16.53 31.33 -23.41
CA LYS A 764 -15.11 31.69 -23.54
C LYS A 764 -14.16 30.51 -23.26
N LEU A 765 -14.46 29.68 -22.25
CA LEU A 765 -13.68 28.47 -21.97
C LEU A 765 -13.81 27.45 -23.10
N ALA A 766 -15.00 27.27 -23.68
CA ALA A 766 -15.20 26.42 -24.86
C ALA A 766 -14.40 26.93 -26.08
N SER A 767 -14.29 28.25 -26.28
CA SER A 767 -13.45 28.82 -27.36
C SER A 767 -11.94 28.57 -27.19
N LEU A 768 -11.48 28.28 -25.96
CA LEU A 768 -10.09 27.90 -25.71
C LEU A 768 -9.80 26.41 -25.98
N ALA A 769 -10.80 25.58 -26.30
CA ALA A 769 -10.61 24.15 -26.46
C ALA A 769 -9.54 23.75 -27.49
N PRO A 770 -9.39 24.40 -28.66
CA PRO A 770 -8.30 24.09 -29.60
C PRO A 770 -6.91 24.32 -28.99
N ASP A 771 -6.69 25.46 -28.33
CA ASP A 771 -5.44 25.78 -27.64
C ASP A 771 -5.20 24.81 -26.45
N ALA A 772 -6.27 24.41 -25.77
CA ALA A 772 -6.23 23.43 -24.69
C ALA A 772 -5.71 22.07 -25.19
N VAL A 773 -6.18 21.58 -26.34
CA VAL A 773 -5.70 20.32 -26.94
C VAL A 773 -4.21 20.40 -27.30
N LYS A 774 -3.77 21.49 -27.93
CA LYS A 774 -2.36 21.63 -28.36
C LYS A 774 -1.39 21.71 -27.17
N SER A 775 -1.77 22.41 -26.11
CA SER A 775 -1.01 22.54 -24.85
C SER A 775 -1.20 21.36 -23.87
N SER A 776 -2.16 20.46 -24.09
CA SER A 776 -2.41 19.25 -23.28
C SER A 776 -1.25 18.23 -23.30
N ILE A 777 -1.37 17.11 -22.58
CA ILE A 777 -0.38 16.02 -22.63
C ILE A 777 -0.50 15.23 -23.94
N TRP A 778 0.59 15.21 -24.71
CA TRP A 778 0.77 14.41 -25.92
C TRP A 778 1.67 13.19 -25.72
N CYS A 779 2.49 13.13 -24.67
CA CYS A 779 3.29 11.92 -24.35
C CYS A 779 3.36 11.66 -22.83
N THR A 780 3.51 10.41 -22.40
CA THR A 780 3.64 10.03 -20.97
C THR A 780 4.86 10.63 -20.27
N CYS A 781 5.89 11.05 -21.01
CA CYS A 781 7.02 11.80 -20.44
C CYS A 781 6.63 13.22 -20.00
N GLU A 782 5.54 13.78 -20.53
CA GLU A 782 5.00 15.11 -20.22
C GLU A 782 4.05 15.09 -19.02
N SER A 783 3.61 13.91 -18.57
CA SER A 783 2.65 13.79 -17.46
C SER A 783 3.18 14.35 -16.14
N SER A 784 4.50 14.57 -16.02
CA SER A 784 5.17 15.21 -14.89
C SER A 784 5.24 16.75 -15.03
N GLY A 785 4.33 17.38 -15.77
CA GLY A 785 4.27 18.84 -15.96
C GLY A 785 5.33 19.44 -16.89
N ARG A 786 6.11 18.63 -17.61
CA ARG A 786 7.10 19.09 -18.61
C ARG A 786 6.54 18.99 -20.04
N ASN A 787 7.17 19.68 -20.99
CA ASN A 787 6.90 19.53 -22.43
C ASN A 787 7.98 18.70 -23.13
N THR A 788 7.59 17.99 -24.21
CA THR A 788 8.58 17.47 -25.16
C THR A 788 9.23 18.64 -25.89
N LEU A 789 10.57 18.60 -26.06
CA LEU A 789 11.33 19.59 -26.83
C LEU A 789 11.08 19.52 -28.35
N GLY A 790 10.60 18.37 -28.84
CA GLY A 790 10.33 18.12 -30.26
C GLY A 790 8.89 18.44 -30.63
N THR A 791 8.71 19.02 -31.82
CA THR A 791 7.42 19.42 -32.39
C THR A 791 6.65 18.25 -33.03
N LYS A 792 7.28 17.08 -33.16
CA LYS A 792 6.76 15.90 -33.88
C LYS A 792 6.24 14.82 -32.93
N PHE A 793 4.97 14.49 -33.08
CA PHE A 793 4.29 13.43 -32.32
C PHE A 793 3.70 12.40 -33.27
N LEU A 794 3.65 11.14 -32.82
CA LEU A 794 2.80 10.13 -33.43
C LEU A 794 1.50 10.04 -32.62
N GLN A 795 0.36 9.99 -33.29
CA GLN A 795 -0.95 9.81 -32.67
C GLN A 795 -1.71 8.67 -33.35
N CYS A 796 -2.28 7.76 -32.56
CA CYS A 796 -3.13 6.72 -33.09
C CYS A 796 -4.45 7.31 -33.64
N LYS A 797 -4.77 6.98 -34.90
CA LYS A 797 -6.02 7.38 -35.56
C LYS A 797 -7.26 6.81 -34.88
N VAL A 798 -7.13 5.75 -34.10
CA VAL A 798 -8.27 5.04 -33.46
C VAL A 798 -8.40 5.45 -32.00
N CYS A 799 -7.51 5.00 -31.10
CA CYS A 799 -7.61 5.29 -29.66
C CYS A 799 -7.04 6.65 -29.21
N ARG A 800 -6.66 7.54 -30.15
CA ARG A 800 -6.09 8.90 -29.91
C ARG A 800 -4.84 8.97 -29.03
N VAL A 801 -4.32 7.84 -28.51
CA VAL A 801 -3.05 7.76 -27.77
C VAL A 801 -1.94 8.40 -28.59
N SER A 802 -1.08 9.17 -27.93
CA SER A 802 0.00 9.89 -28.58
C SER A 802 1.32 9.70 -27.85
N PHE A 803 2.38 9.88 -28.64
CA PHE A 803 3.77 9.56 -28.35
C PHE A 803 4.66 10.65 -28.94
N CYS A 804 5.67 11.11 -28.21
CA CYS A 804 6.73 11.93 -28.80
C CYS A 804 7.79 11.04 -29.45
N ARG A 805 8.44 11.55 -30.51
CA ARG A 805 9.52 10.84 -31.22
C ARG A 805 10.70 10.43 -30.30
N GLY A 806 10.89 11.10 -29.16
CA GLY A 806 11.96 10.78 -28.20
C GLY A 806 11.69 9.58 -27.28
N CYS A 807 10.43 9.15 -27.11
CA CYS A 807 10.06 7.96 -26.33
C CYS A 807 9.76 6.73 -27.23
N ILE A 808 10.11 6.82 -28.51
CA ILE A 808 9.94 5.76 -29.50
C ILE A 808 11.32 5.43 -30.07
N ASN A 809 11.72 4.17 -29.98
CA ASN A 809 12.80 3.59 -30.76
C ASN A 809 12.32 2.22 -31.28
N THR A 810 12.94 1.70 -32.33
CA THR A 810 12.59 0.40 -32.93
C THR A 810 12.76 -0.75 -31.93
N THR A 811 13.74 -0.65 -31.04
CA THR A 811 14.07 -1.67 -30.01
C THR A 811 13.67 -1.30 -28.58
N SER A 812 13.31 -0.04 -28.30
CA SER A 812 13.07 0.47 -26.94
C SER A 812 12.01 1.57 -26.94
N GLY A 813 10.88 1.39 -26.25
CA GLY A 813 9.82 2.42 -26.18
C GLY A 813 8.43 1.85 -25.98
N TYR A 814 7.44 2.44 -26.65
CA TYR A 814 6.05 1.98 -26.63
C TYR A 814 5.71 1.05 -27.81
N GLN A 815 4.73 0.15 -27.64
CA GLN A 815 4.29 -0.80 -28.68
C GLN A 815 3.53 -0.10 -29.83
N LEU A 816 4.24 0.39 -30.85
CA LEU A 816 3.59 1.07 -31.98
C LEU A 816 2.84 0.14 -32.95
N GLU A 817 3.26 -1.12 -33.08
CA GLU A 817 2.67 -2.09 -34.03
C GLU A 817 1.16 -2.32 -33.80
N SER A 818 0.70 -2.14 -32.57
CA SER A 818 -0.70 -2.25 -32.17
C SER A 818 -1.53 -1.00 -32.47
N HIS A 819 -0.96 0.04 -33.09
CA HIS A 819 -1.62 1.32 -33.32
C HIS A 819 -1.45 1.77 -34.77
N ASP A 820 -2.56 2.07 -35.46
CA ASP A 820 -2.50 2.85 -36.69
C ASP A 820 -2.16 4.31 -36.33
N THR A 821 -0.89 4.72 -36.48
CA THR A 821 -0.41 6.05 -36.10
C THR A 821 -0.16 6.97 -37.29
N ALA A 822 -0.59 8.23 -37.17
CA ALA A 822 -0.20 9.32 -38.06
C ALA A 822 0.76 10.29 -37.35
N GLU A 823 1.62 10.99 -38.10
CA GLU A 823 2.41 12.10 -37.57
C GLU A 823 1.55 13.37 -37.44
N LYS A 824 1.70 14.07 -36.31
CA LYS A 824 1.12 15.37 -36.03
C LYS A 824 2.24 16.32 -35.62
N ASN A 825 2.18 17.54 -36.14
CA ASN A 825 3.13 18.61 -35.82
C ASN A 825 2.45 19.65 -34.94
N ILE A 826 3.12 20.07 -33.86
CA ILE A 826 2.68 21.14 -32.95
C ILE A 826 3.80 22.15 -32.87
N THR A 827 3.50 23.44 -33.03
CA THR A 827 4.51 24.49 -32.88
C THR A 827 4.94 24.60 -31.41
N LYS A 828 6.12 25.20 -31.15
CA LYS A 828 6.59 25.35 -29.76
C LYS A 828 5.71 26.32 -28.98
N GLU A 829 5.15 27.29 -29.71
CA GLU A 829 4.25 28.34 -29.28
C GLU A 829 2.88 27.75 -28.89
N ASP A 830 2.30 26.92 -29.76
CA ASP A 830 1.02 26.22 -29.52
C ASP A 830 1.11 25.21 -28.35
N HIS A 831 2.28 24.60 -28.16
CA HIS A 831 2.51 23.64 -27.07
C HIS A 831 2.90 24.34 -25.75
N ASN A 832 3.11 25.67 -25.72
CA ASN A 832 3.64 26.37 -24.56
C ASN A 832 2.66 26.39 -23.38
N LEU A 833 3.06 25.75 -22.27
CA LEU A 833 2.25 25.65 -21.05
C LEU A 833 2.03 26.98 -20.36
N GLY A 834 3.07 27.83 -20.27
CA GLY A 834 2.98 29.12 -19.61
C GLY A 834 1.95 30.02 -20.28
N LEU A 835 2.02 30.13 -21.61
CA LEU A 835 1.09 30.93 -22.41
C LEU A 835 -0.35 30.43 -22.29
N PHE A 836 -0.61 29.12 -22.39
CA PHE A 836 -1.97 28.61 -22.24
C PHE A 836 -2.46 28.72 -20.79
N GLN A 837 -1.62 28.42 -19.80
CA GLN A 837 -1.98 28.54 -18.39
C GLN A 837 -2.27 30.01 -18.00
N GLN A 838 -1.59 30.98 -18.60
CA GLN A 838 -1.88 32.41 -18.44
C GLN A 838 -3.25 32.76 -19.03
N LYS A 839 -3.51 32.40 -20.31
CA LYS A 839 -4.83 32.56 -20.95
C LYS A 839 -5.95 31.98 -20.07
N LEU A 840 -5.76 30.76 -19.57
CA LEU A 840 -6.74 30.05 -18.76
C LEU A 840 -6.93 30.71 -17.39
N ARG A 841 -5.86 31.05 -16.66
CA ARG A 841 -5.93 31.69 -15.33
C ARG A 841 -6.56 33.09 -15.37
N ASN A 842 -6.40 33.83 -16.46
CA ASN A 842 -7.05 35.14 -16.63
C ASN A 842 -8.55 35.02 -16.96
N LEU A 843 -9.05 33.81 -17.27
CA LEU A 843 -10.47 33.52 -17.49
C LEU A 843 -11.14 32.83 -16.31
N VAL A 844 -10.45 31.91 -15.65
CA VAL A 844 -11.00 31.06 -14.57
C VAL A 844 -11.18 31.87 -13.28
N PRO A 845 -12.43 32.10 -12.80
CA PRO A 845 -12.67 32.88 -11.59
C PRO A 845 -12.25 32.12 -10.32
N PRO A 846 -11.92 32.82 -9.23
CA PRO A 846 -11.50 32.19 -7.97
C PRO A 846 -12.64 31.45 -7.26
N SER A 847 -13.90 31.78 -7.57
CA SER A 847 -15.08 31.20 -6.90
C SER A 847 -16.31 31.16 -7.80
N LEU A 848 -17.11 30.10 -7.62
CA LEU A 848 -18.40 29.87 -8.27
C LEU A 848 -19.49 29.61 -7.20
N VAL A 849 -20.73 29.99 -7.50
CA VAL A 849 -21.89 29.74 -6.64
C VAL A 849 -23.06 29.27 -7.51
N PHE A 850 -23.69 28.15 -7.13
CA PHE A 850 -24.94 27.70 -7.74
C PHE A 850 -26.13 28.40 -7.09
N ASP A 851 -27.14 28.75 -7.88
CA ASP A 851 -28.34 29.37 -7.36
C ASP A 851 -29.11 28.44 -6.40
N GLU A 852 -29.75 29.05 -5.41
CA GLU A 852 -30.58 28.35 -4.43
C GLU A 852 -31.78 27.64 -5.10
N ALA A 853 -32.38 28.28 -6.11
CA ALA A 853 -33.44 27.67 -6.90
C ALA A 853 -32.91 26.48 -7.73
N ALA A 854 -31.69 26.58 -8.27
CA ALA A 854 -31.07 25.52 -9.05
C ALA A 854 -30.74 24.27 -8.22
N ILE A 855 -30.14 24.45 -7.03
CA ILE A 855 -29.87 23.33 -6.11
C ILE A 855 -31.19 22.66 -5.67
N LYS A 856 -32.24 23.44 -5.36
CA LYS A 856 -33.57 22.91 -5.03
C LYS A 856 -34.22 22.17 -6.20
N ALA A 857 -34.03 22.64 -7.44
CA ALA A 857 -34.55 21.97 -8.63
C ALA A 857 -33.84 20.63 -8.92
N ILE A 858 -32.51 20.56 -8.75
CA ILE A 858 -31.76 19.29 -8.83
C ILE A 858 -32.22 18.33 -7.71
N ALA A 859 -32.44 18.82 -6.49
CA ALA A 859 -32.93 18.02 -5.37
C ALA A 859 -34.38 17.50 -5.55
N ALA A 860 -35.23 18.25 -6.25
CA ALA A 860 -36.61 17.83 -6.52
C ALA A 860 -36.65 16.58 -7.43
N ILE A 861 -35.64 16.41 -8.29
CA ILE A 861 -35.43 15.20 -9.08
C ILE A 861 -34.97 14.06 -8.15
N GLU A 862 -35.67 12.93 -8.22
CA GLU A 862 -35.38 11.70 -7.46
C GLU A 862 -35.35 11.82 -5.91
N LYS A 863 -36.05 12.81 -5.33
CA LYS A 863 -36.13 13.01 -3.85
C LYS A 863 -34.75 13.19 -3.20
N ASP A 864 -33.91 14.00 -3.82
CA ASP A 864 -32.55 14.34 -3.37
C ASP A 864 -31.63 13.12 -3.14
N ARG A 865 -31.70 12.13 -4.05
CA ARG A 865 -30.83 10.95 -4.06
C ARG A 865 -29.34 11.29 -3.92
N HIS A 866 -28.89 12.38 -4.55
CA HIS A 866 -27.51 12.86 -4.55
C HIS A 866 -27.19 13.78 -3.35
N ARG A 867 -28.15 14.09 -2.48
CA ARG A 867 -27.99 14.94 -1.28
C ARG A 867 -27.47 16.35 -1.57
N VAL A 868 -27.86 16.91 -2.70
CA VAL A 868 -27.43 18.25 -3.13
C VAL A 868 -28.06 19.35 -2.28
N LEU A 869 -29.13 19.10 -1.51
CA LEU A 869 -29.62 20.08 -0.52
C LEU A 869 -28.57 20.40 0.56
N GLY A 870 -27.62 19.50 0.81
CA GLY A 870 -26.47 19.78 1.69
C GLY A 870 -25.51 20.84 1.13
N LEU A 871 -25.59 21.17 -0.16
CA LEU A 871 -24.75 22.15 -0.86
C LEU A 871 -25.37 23.55 -0.92
N LEU A 872 -26.53 23.76 -0.31
CA LEU A 872 -27.09 25.09 -0.13
C LEU A 872 -26.08 25.99 0.60
N GLU A 873 -25.94 27.23 0.12
CA GLU A 873 -25.07 28.27 0.70
C GLU A 873 -23.54 27.99 0.62
N PHE A 874 -23.10 26.92 -0.04
CA PHE A 874 -21.68 26.65 -0.28
C PHE A 874 -21.13 27.42 -1.50
N THR A 875 -19.98 28.07 -1.29
CA THR A 875 -19.14 28.62 -2.38
C THR A 875 -18.15 27.55 -2.85
N PHE A 876 -18.09 27.35 -4.17
CA PHE A 876 -17.13 26.48 -4.83
C PHE A 876 -15.85 27.28 -5.12
N THR A 877 -14.77 27.01 -4.40
CA THR A 877 -13.49 27.71 -4.57
C THR A 877 -12.58 26.95 -5.54
N LEU A 878 -11.79 27.69 -6.35
CA LEU A 878 -10.85 27.09 -7.28
C LEU A 878 -9.78 26.31 -6.51
N HIS A 879 -9.81 24.98 -6.61
CA HIS A 879 -8.86 24.10 -5.93
C HIS A 879 -7.63 23.84 -6.81
N ARG A 880 -7.83 23.46 -8.07
CA ARG A 880 -6.72 23.05 -8.95
C ARG A 880 -7.04 23.24 -10.42
N ILE A 881 -6.01 23.56 -11.21
CA ILE A 881 -6.00 23.41 -12.66
C ILE A 881 -5.01 22.29 -12.99
N LYS A 882 -5.47 21.25 -13.70
CA LYS A 882 -4.70 20.05 -14.06
C LYS A 882 -4.65 19.90 -15.57
N ARG A 883 -3.48 19.54 -16.10
CA ARG A 883 -3.28 19.16 -17.51
C ARG A 883 -3.49 17.66 -17.65
N GLU A 884 -4.33 17.22 -18.57
CA GLU A 884 -4.52 15.80 -18.91
C GLU A 884 -4.22 15.54 -20.39
N ARG A 885 -4.45 14.32 -20.89
CA ARG A 885 -4.31 14.01 -22.31
C ARG A 885 -5.47 14.65 -23.08
N LYS A 886 -5.17 15.53 -24.04
CA LYS A 886 -6.15 16.18 -24.93
C LYS A 886 -7.19 17.08 -24.26
N LYS A 887 -7.07 17.33 -22.95
CA LYS A 887 -7.91 18.25 -22.20
C LYS A 887 -7.18 18.84 -21.01
N TRP A 888 -7.65 20.00 -20.57
CA TRP A 888 -7.34 20.59 -19.27
C TRP A 888 -8.56 20.44 -18.37
N ILE A 889 -8.34 20.22 -17.08
CA ILE A 889 -9.40 20.08 -16.07
C ILE A 889 -9.22 21.17 -15.02
N ILE A 890 -10.26 21.96 -14.82
CA ILE A 890 -10.39 22.93 -13.73
C ILE A 890 -11.26 22.29 -12.66
N ILE A 891 -10.79 22.25 -11.42
CA ILE A 891 -11.46 21.61 -10.29
C ILE A 891 -11.79 22.70 -9.26
N TYR A 892 -13.08 22.83 -8.97
CA TYR A 892 -13.58 23.63 -7.85
C TYR A 892 -14.12 22.71 -6.76
N TYR A 893 -13.84 23.02 -5.50
CA TYR A 893 -14.43 22.31 -4.36
C TYR A 893 -15.32 23.22 -3.52
N ALA A 894 -16.45 22.69 -3.07
CA ALA A 894 -17.13 23.17 -1.88
C ALA A 894 -16.49 22.50 -0.66
N ARG A 895 -16.10 23.27 0.36
CA ARG A 895 -15.43 22.77 1.59
C ARG A 895 -16.12 23.26 2.85
N GLU A 896 -16.15 22.43 3.90
CA GLU A 896 -16.64 22.83 5.22
C GLU A 896 -15.77 23.94 5.85
N ASN A 897 -16.21 24.51 6.98
CA ASN A 897 -15.47 25.52 7.76
C ASN A 897 -14.91 26.68 6.91
N ASN A 898 -15.77 27.31 6.09
CA ASN A 898 -15.43 28.46 5.24
C ASN A 898 -14.22 28.24 4.30
N GLY A 899 -14.06 27.02 3.78
CA GLY A 899 -13.03 26.71 2.78
C GLY A 899 -11.83 25.90 3.31
N VAL A 900 -11.70 25.73 4.62
CA VAL A 900 -10.55 25.04 5.26
C VAL A 900 -10.85 23.57 5.60
N GLY A 901 -12.13 23.19 5.69
CA GLY A 901 -12.54 21.82 6.02
C GLY A 901 -12.55 20.84 4.85
N GLU A 902 -13.13 19.66 5.10
CA GLU A 902 -13.28 18.58 4.11
C GLU A 902 -14.05 19.03 2.87
N ALA A 903 -13.67 18.51 1.69
CA ALA A 903 -14.41 18.73 0.45
C ALA A 903 -15.74 17.95 0.46
N VAL A 904 -16.86 18.65 0.27
CA VAL A 904 -18.24 18.11 0.28
C VAL A 904 -18.89 18.02 -1.11
N ALA A 905 -18.33 18.71 -2.11
CA ALA A 905 -18.65 18.51 -3.52
C ALA A 905 -17.51 18.98 -4.43
N GLU A 906 -17.50 18.48 -5.66
CA GLU A 906 -16.68 18.95 -6.77
C GLU A 906 -17.56 19.56 -7.87
N PHE A 907 -17.11 20.66 -8.45
CA PHE A 907 -17.50 21.07 -9.79
C PHE A 907 -16.28 21.03 -10.71
N ARG A 908 -16.31 20.11 -11.67
CA ARG A 908 -15.22 19.77 -12.59
C ARG A 908 -15.51 20.35 -13.96
N ILE A 909 -14.64 21.19 -14.49
CA ILE A 909 -14.74 21.71 -15.86
C ILE A 909 -13.61 21.14 -16.71
N SER A 910 -13.94 20.29 -17.68
CA SER A 910 -13.02 19.83 -18.72
C SER A 910 -13.06 20.77 -19.92
N VAL A 911 -11.91 21.12 -20.49
CA VAL A 911 -11.76 21.96 -21.69
C VAL A 911 -10.81 21.27 -22.68
N GLY A 912 -11.25 20.95 -23.89
CA GLY A 912 -10.48 20.18 -24.88
C GLY A 912 -11.34 19.26 -25.74
N GLU A 913 -10.86 18.04 -26.03
CA GLU A 913 -11.64 16.99 -26.72
C GLU A 913 -12.82 16.50 -25.84
N LEU A 914 -14.05 16.54 -26.38
CA LEU A 914 -15.29 16.13 -25.69
C LEU A 914 -15.86 14.80 -26.20
N LYS A 915 -15.93 14.66 -27.53
CA LYS A 915 -16.53 13.54 -28.27
C LYS A 915 -15.90 13.47 -29.66
N ARG A 916 -16.17 12.39 -30.40
CA ARG A 916 -15.64 12.15 -31.74
C ARG A 916 -16.75 11.69 -32.69
N GLU A 917 -16.75 12.23 -33.90
CA GLU A 917 -17.75 11.95 -34.94
C GLU A 917 -17.24 11.03 -36.05
N GLY A 918 -15.93 10.98 -36.30
CA GLY A 918 -15.35 10.19 -37.41
C GLY A 918 -14.02 9.52 -37.07
N ILE A 919 -13.80 8.31 -37.59
CA ILE A 919 -12.57 7.52 -37.38
C ILE A 919 -11.78 7.33 -38.67
N ASP A 920 -12.48 7.33 -39.80
CA ASP A 920 -11.96 6.84 -41.07
C ASP A 920 -10.98 7.81 -41.77
N ASN A 921 -11.08 9.12 -41.49
CA ASN A 921 -10.40 10.16 -42.28
C ASN A 921 -9.20 10.87 -41.63
N CYS A 922 -8.78 10.52 -40.41
CA CYS A 922 -7.55 11.04 -39.76
C CYS A 922 -7.47 12.57 -39.50
N SER A 923 -8.48 13.33 -39.94
CA SER A 923 -8.70 14.75 -39.69
C SER A 923 -8.93 15.01 -38.19
N ASP A 924 -8.41 16.12 -37.68
CA ASP A 924 -8.81 16.62 -36.35
C ASP A 924 -10.14 17.39 -36.41
N GLU A 925 -10.72 17.53 -37.62
CA GLU A 925 -12.06 18.06 -37.89
C GLU A 925 -13.18 17.12 -37.40
N ASP A 926 -12.90 15.82 -37.29
CA ASP A 926 -13.84 14.77 -36.84
C ASP A 926 -13.98 14.71 -35.29
N VAL A 927 -13.50 15.72 -34.56
CA VAL A 927 -13.43 15.73 -33.09
C VAL A 927 -14.15 16.95 -32.52
N GLU A 928 -15.18 16.72 -31.73
CA GLU A 928 -15.89 17.78 -31.02
C GLU A 928 -15.01 18.35 -29.92
N LEU A 929 -14.61 19.61 -30.10
CA LEU A 929 -13.90 20.41 -29.12
C LEU A 929 -14.89 21.29 -28.36
N GLY A 930 -14.59 21.58 -27.10
CA GLY A 930 -15.36 22.52 -26.30
C GLY A 930 -15.08 22.36 -24.81
N MET A 931 -16.10 22.54 -24.00
CA MET A 931 -16.05 22.26 -22.56
C MET A 931 -17.17 21.35 -22.08
N ARG A 932 -16.94 20.72 -20.92
CA ARG A 932 -17.99 20.11 -20.10
C ARG A 932 -17.80 20.47 -18.63
N GLY A 933 -18.85 20.96 -17.99
CA GLY A 933 -18.94 21.11 -16.52
C GLY A 933 -19.73 19.94 -15.91
N GLU A 934 -19.25 19.39 -14.80
CA GLU A 934 -19.85 18.25 -14.08
C GLU A 934 -19.88 18.54 -12.58
N LEU A 935 -21.05 18.43 -11.95
CA LEU A 935 -21.26 18.63 -10.51
C LEU A 935 -21.44 17.29 -9.81
N THR A 936 -20.63 17.02 -8.80
CA THR A 936 -20.68 15.78 -8.01
C THR A 936 -20.76 16.11 -6.51
N SER A 937 -21.81 15.64 -5.85
CA SER A 937 -22.01 15.76 -4.40
C SER A 937 -21.37 14.58 -3.65
N PHE A 938 -20.64 14.85 -2.57
CA PHE A 938 -19.92 13.83 -1.79
C PHE A 938 -20.64 13.43 -0.49
N PHE A 939 -21.74 14.11 -0.15
CA PHE A 939 -22.61 13.74 0.97
C PHE A 939 -23.17 12.31 0.94
N PRO A 940 -23.41 11.66 -0.21
CA PRO A 940 -23.78 10.24 -0.26
C PRO A 940 -22.79 9.32 0.47
N ALA A 941 -21.49 9.60 0.37
CA ALA A 941 -20.44 8.80 0.99
C ALA A 941 -19.91 9.36 2.32
N ARG A 942 -20.18 10.63 2.65
CA ARG A 942 -19.80 11.19 3.96
C ARG A 942 -20.87 11.01 5.06
N GLN A 943 -22.16 10.93 4.71
CA GLN A 943 -23.26 10.89 5.71
C GLN A 943 -24.03 9.55 5.71
N PRO A 944 -24.43 9.01 6.87
CA PRO A 944 -25.30 7.83 6.94
C PRO A 944 -26.71 8.08 6.34
N PRO A 945 -27.32 7.10 5.65
CA PRO A 945 -26.75 5.81 5.25
C PRO A 945 -25.69 6.01 4.16
N LEU A 946 -24.51 5.39 4.31
CA LEU A 946 -23.39 5.61 3.40
C LEU A 946 -23.65 4.91 2.06
N VAL A 947 -23.34 5.59 0.95
CA VAL A 947 -23.33 5.03 -0.40
C VAL A 947 -21.90 4.64 -0.75
N TYR A 948 -21.71 3.36 -1.08
CA TYR A 948 -20.45 2.80 -1.56
C TYR A 948 -20.46 2.70 -3.09
N GLY A 949 -19.28 2.70 -3.70
CA GLY A 949 -19.09 2.74 -5.14
C GLY A 949 -18.92 4.15 -5.69
N ALA A 950 -18.53 4.21 -6.97
CA ALA A 950 -18.19 5.46 -7.66
C ALA A 950 -19.37 6.45 -7.63
N LEU A 951 -19.12 7.71 -7.24
CA LEU A 951 -20.14 8.74 -7.27
C LEU A 951 -20.19 9.38 -8.65
N GLU A 952 -21.34 9.24 -9.29
CA GLU A 952 -21.58 9.80 -10.61
C GLU A 952 -22.03 11.27 -10.52
N PRO A 953 -21.66 12.12 -11.49
CA PRO A 953 -22.15 13.51 -11.54
C PRO A 953 -23.68 13.56 -11.50
N CYS A 954 -24.23 14.44 -10.68
CA CYS A 954 -25.67 14.64 -10.57
C CYS A 954 -26.21 15.63 -11.61
N CYS A 955 -25.36 16.55 -12.08
CA CYS A 955 -25.71 17.58 -13.05
C CYS A 955 -24.51 17.87 -13.96
N MET A 956 -24.75 18.13 -15.25
CA MET A 956 -23.72 18.45 -16.23
C MET A 956 -24.17 19.51 -17.24
N ILE A 957 -23.21 20.18 -17.86
CA ILE A 957 -23.39 21.12 -18.98
C ILE A 957 -22.29 20.84 -20.01
N THR A 958 -22.63 20.83 -21.30
CA THR A 958 -21.66 20.73 -22.40
C THR A 958 -21.84 21.94 -23.31
N ILE A 959 -20.74 22.56 -23.74
CA ILE A 959 -20.75 23.65 -24.73
C ILE A 959 -19.70 23.34 -25.79
N HIS A 960 -20.11 23.25 -27.05
CA HIS A 960 -19.21 22.98 -28.17
C HIS A 960 -18.54 24.28 -28.64
N ASN A 961 -17.31 24.18 -29.12
CA ASN A 961 -16.55 25.32 -29.63
C ASN A 961 -17.22 25.91 -30.88
N GLY A 962 -17.65 27.18 -30.79
CA GLY A 962 -18.29 27.90 -31.89
C GLY A 962 -19.84 27.91 -31.87
N GLU A 963 -20.47 27.22 -30.92
CA GLU A 963 -21.93 27.29 -30.73
C GLU A 963 -22.37 28.52 -29.93
N SER A 964 -23.66 28.88 -30.07
CA SER A 964 -24.29 30.00 -29.35
C SER A 964 -25.17 29.50 -28.19
N SER A 965 -25.15 30.23 -27.07
CA SER A 965 -25.92 30.00 -25.83
C SER A 965 -27.41 29.63 -25.97
N LYS A 966 -28.05 29.81 -27.12
CA LYS A 966 -29.45 29.39 -27.37
C LYS A 966 -29.65 27.87 -27.40
N LEU A 967 -28.59 27.08 -27.60
CA LEU A 967 -28.64 25.60 -27.62
C LEU A 967 -28.11 24.97 -26.32
N THR A 968 -27.52 25.77 -25.42
CA THR A 968 -26.86 25.25 -24.22
C THR A 968 -27.86 24.99 -23.10
N GLN A 969 -28.02 23.73 -22.71
CA GLN A 969 -28.90 23.32 -21.61
C GLN A 969 -28.15 22.45 -20.60
N TRP A 970 -28.48 22.62 -19.32
CA TRP A 970 -27.99 21.72 -18.27
C TRP A 970 -28.80 20.44 -18.25
N MET A 971 -28.13 19.34 -17.95
CA MET A 971 -28.69 18.00 -17.91
C MET A 971 -28.51 17.43 -16.51
N VAL A 972 -29.60 16.99 -15.88
CA VAL A 972 -29.60 16.35 -14.55
C VAL A 972 -29.77 14.84 -14.70
N LYS A 973 -29.01 14.09 -13.90
CA LYS A 973 -29.04 12.63 -13.93
C LYS A 973 -30.34 12.10 -13.32
N THR A 974 -30.89 11.05 -13.93
CA THR A 974 -32.08 10.34 -13.44
C THR A 974 -31.82 8.84 -13.34
N SER A 975 -32.73 8.08 -12.74
CA SER A 975 -32.59 6.64 -12.56
C SER A 975 -32.45 5.92 -13.89
N ASN A 976 -31.52 4.98 -13.89
CA ASN A 976 -31.30 4.11 -15.04
C ASN A 976 -32.54 3.25 -15.29
N THR A 977 -32.99 3.19 -16.54
CA THR A 977 -34.04 2.27 -16.97
C THR A 977 -33.44 0.89 -17.26
N LYS A 978 -34.25 -0.17 -17.11
CA LYS A 978 -33.86 -1.54 -17.45
C LYS A 978 -34.49 -1.96 -18.76
N THR A 979 -33.68 -2.46 -19.68
CA THR A 979 -34.09 -2.86 -21.04
C THR A 979 -33.45 -4.21 -21.43
N SER A 980 -33.68 -4.66 -22.66
CA SER A 980 -33.11 -5.90 -23.20
C SER A 980 -32.61 -5.71 -24.62
N LEU A 981 -31.42 -6.22 -24.90
CA LEU A 981 -30.74 -6.13 -26.20
C LEU A 981 -30.33 -7.52 -26.69
N LYS A 982 -30.14 -7.66 -28.00
CA LYS A 982 -29.62 -8.86 -28.64
C LYS A 982 -28.26 -8.55 -29.26
N LEU A 983 -27.21 -9.18 -28.72
CA LEU A 983 -25.82 -9.05 -29.17
C LEU A 983 -25.40 -10.34 -29.88
N MET A 984 -25.08 -10.25 -31.17
CA MET A 984 -24.67 -11.39 -31.99
C MET A 984 -23.25 -11.15 -32.51
N GLY A 985 -22.34 -12.09 -32.22
CA GLY A 985 -20.93 -12.00 -32.57
C GLY A 985 -20.60 -12.83 -33.81
N GLU A 986 -19.75 -12.27 -34.66
CA GLU A 986 -19.22 -12.88 -35.87
C GLU A 986 -17.68 -12.86 -35.85
N ASN A 987 -17.06 -13.64 -36.74
CA ASN A 987 -15.61 -13.73 -36.93
C ASN A 987 -14.82 -13.95 -35.61
N PRO A 988 -14.78 -15.18 -35.08
CA PRO A 988 -13.99 -15.52 -33.90
C PRO A 988 -12.50 -15.22 -34.10
N MET A 989 -11.92 -14.49 -33.13
CA MET A 989 -10.50 -14.13 -33.08
C MET A 989 -9.98 -14.28 -31.64
N ASP A 990 -8.66 -14.20 -31.46
CA ASP A 990 -8.05 -14.39 -30.14
C ASP A 990 -8.57 -13.38 -29.08
N SER A 991 -8.90 -13.93 -27.92
CA SER A 991 -9.20 -13.22 -26.68
C SER A 991 -7.94 -12.64 -26.05
N GLU A 992 -8.10 -11.64 -25.17
CA GLU A 992 -7.00 -11.12 -24.33
C GLU A 992 -6.16 -12.23 -23.71
N ARG A 993 -6.79 -13.26 -23.10
CA ARG A 993 -6.07 -14.36 -22.44
C ARG A 993 -5.12 -15.12 -23.37
N VAL A 994 -5.50 -15.29 -24.62
CA VAL A 994 -4.67 -15.93 -25.65
C VAL A 994 -3.57 -14.97 -26.12
N GLU A 995 -3.90 -13.69 -26.34
CA GLU A 995 -2.91 -12.64 -26.65
C GLU A 995 -1.87 -12.47 -25.52
N THR A 996 -2.24 -12.71 -24.25
CA THR A 996 -1.30 -12.72 -23.11
C THR A 996 -0.36 -13.94 -23.12
N GLY A 997 -0.73 -15.03 -23.80
CA GLY A 997 0.03 -16.28 -23.87
C GLY A 997 -0.44 -17.40 -22.94
N LEU A 998 -1.67 -17.35 -22.42
CA LEU A 998 -2.22 -18.41 -21.58
C LEU A 998 -2.70 -19.61 -22.41
N THR A 999 -2.39 -20.81 -21.93
CA THR A 999 -2.65 -22.09 -22.61
C THR A 999 -3.88 -22.82 -22.05
N ASP A 1000 -4.25 -23.96 -22.64
CA ASP A 1000 -5.33 -24.80 -22.11
C ASP A 1000 -5.10 -25.26 -20.66
N PHE A 1001 -3.83 -25.46 -20.26
CA PHE A 1001 -3.46 -25.80 -18.89
C PHE A 1001 -3.94 -24.75 -17.87
N SER A 1002 -3.96 -23.46 -18.26
CA SER A 1002 -4.50 -22.39 -17.43
C SER A 1002 -5.99 -22.60 -17.14
N ALA A 1003 -6.77 -23.00 -18.13
CA ALA A 1003 -8.21 -23.27 -18.00
C ALA A 1003 -8.49 -24.58 -17.24
N GLU A 1004 -7.75 -25.65 -17.58
CA GLU A 1004 -7.87 -26.98 -16.96
C GLU A 1004 -7.55 -26.92 -15.46
N SER A 1005 -6.45 -26.25 -15.09
CA SER A 1005 -6.02 -26.11 -13.69
C SER A 1005 -7.05 -25.37 -12.81
N LEU A 1006 -7.84 -24.43 -13.37
CA LEU A 1006 -8.95 -23.78 -12.67
C LEU A 1006 -10.12 -24.75 -12.45
N VAL A 1007 -10.47 -25.55 -13.46
CA VAL A 1007 -11.51 -26.59 -13.35
C VAL A 1007 -11.13 -27.64 -12.31
N GLU A 1008 -9.86 -28.07 -12.26
CA GLU A 1008 -9.36 -28.95 -11.20
C GLU A 1008 -9.39 -28.28 -9.83
N ASN A 1009 -9.00 -27.01 -9.74
CA ASN A 1009 -8.99 -26.28 -8.48
C ASN A 1009 -10.40 -26.12 -7.89
N ALA A 1010 -11.41 -25.83 -8.71
CA ALA A 1010 -12.81 -25.74 -8.30
C ALA A 1010 -13.37 -27.07 -7.76
N LYS A 1011 -12.88 -28.21 -8.26
CA LYS A 1011 -13.27 -29.57 -7.81
C LYS A 1011 -12.64 -29.99 -6.48
N LYS A 1012 -11.58 -29.32 -5.99
CA LYS A 1012 -10.93 -29.67 -4.71
C LYS A 1012 -11.93 -29.52 -3.56
N SER A 1013 -11.94 -30.48 -2.62
CA SER A 1013 -12.92 -30.59 -1.52
C SER A 1013 -13.16 -29.29 -0.74
N HIS A 1014 -12.11 -28.48 -0.50
CA HIS A 1014 -12.24 -27.19 0.20
C HIS A 1014 -12.88 -26.07 -0.65
N ASN A 1015 -12.74 -26.11 -1.97
CA ASN A 1015 -13.32 -25.14 -2.91
C ASN A 1015 -14.73 -25.54 -3.35
N ALA A 1016 -15.01 -26.84 -3.51
CA ALA A 1016 -16.29 -27.38 -3.96
C ALA A 1016 -17.48 -26.89 -3.12
N LYS A 1017 -17.27 -26.69 -1.81
CA LYS A 1017 -18.26 -26.13 -0.86
C LYS A 1017 -18.72 -24.71 -1.21
N SER A 1018 -17.87 -23.92 -1.87
CA SER A 1018 -18.18 -22.56 -2.32
C SER A 1018 -18.59 -22.53 -3.79
N PHE A 1019 -17.98 -23.37 -4.63
CA PHE A 1019 -18.29 -23.45 -6.06
C PHE A 1019 -19.71 -23.96 -6.35
N GLY A 1020 -20.21 -24.94 -5.57
CA GLY A 1020 -21.57 -25.47 -5.71
C GLY A 1020 -22.66 -24.37 -5.60
N PRO A 1021 -22.69 -23.60 -4.48
CA PRO A 1021 -23.59 -22.46 -4.33
C PRO A 1021 -23.40 -21.36 -5.38
N ALA A 1022 -22.16 -21.04 -5.77
CA ALA A 1022 -21.90 -20.08 -6.84
C ALA A 1022 -22.55 -20.53 -8.17
N LYS A 1023 -22.35 -21.79 -8.57
CA LYS A 1023 -22.97 -22.37 -9.77
C LYS A 1023 -24.50 -22.37 -9.70
N GLN A 1024 -25.11 -22.55 -8.53
CA GLN A 1024 -26.57 -22.45 -8.37
C GLN A 1024 -27.11 -21.03 -8.62
N ARG A 1025 -26.28 -20.00 -8.44
CA ARG A 1025 -26.60 -18.59 -8.74
C ARG A 1025 -26.20 -18.14 -10.16
N GLY A 1026 -25.64 -19.02 -10.99
CA GLY A 1026 -25.06 -18.65 -12.30
C GLY A 1026 -23.71 -17.94 -12.20
N GLU A 1027 -23.04 -18.03 -11.05
CA GLU A 1027 -21.73 -17.41 -10.77
C GLU A 1027 -20.54 -18.36 -11.06
N GLU A 1028 -20.71 -19.47 -11.79
CA GLU A 1028 -19.60 -20.40 -12.06
C GLU A 1028 -18.41 -19.76 -12.78
N ARG A 1029 -18.66 -18.70 -13.56
CA ARG A 1029 -17.63 -17.92 -14.27
C ARG A 1029 -16.64 -17.21 -13.37
N ARG A 1030 -16.99 -17.03 -12.10
CA ARG A 1030 -16.05 -16.53 -11.09
C ARG A 1030 -14.92 -17.51 -10.82
N TRP A 1031 -15.13 -18.81 -11.08
CA TRP A 1031 -14.22 -19.91 -10.76
C TRP A 1031 -13.55 -20.55 -11.97
N ILE A 1032 -14.25 -20.61 -13.11
CA ILE A 1032 -13.82 -21.31 -14.31
C ILE A 1032 -14.10 -20.47 -15.54
N TYR A 1033 -13.31 -20.66 -16.59
CA TYR A 1033 -13.52 -19.99 -17.87
C TYR A 1033 -14.80 -20.47 -18.59
N ALA A 1034 -15.35 -19.62 -19.47
CA ALA A 1034 -16.33 -20.04 -20.47
C ALA A 1034 -15.71 -21.08 -21.42
N LYS A 1035 -16.53 -21.98 -22.01
CA LYS A 1035 -16.02 -23.04 -22.91
C LYS A 1035 -15.29 -22.49 -24.14
N ASN A 1036 -15.72 -21.34 -24.64
CA ASN A 1036 -15.16 -20.63 -25.79
C ASN A 1036 -14.26 -19.45 -25.37
N TRP A 1037 -13.64 -19.50 -24.18
CA TRP A 1037 -12.84 -18.40 -23.62
C TRP A 1037 -11.74 -17.87 -24.54
N LYS A 1038 -11.16 -18.75 -25.38
CA LYS A 1038 -10.12 -18.39 -26.35
C LYS A 1038 -10.58 -17.37 -27.38
N ASN A 1039 -11.87 -17.33 -27.67
CA ASN A 1039 -12.43 -16.66 -28.83
C ASN A 1039 -13.30 -15.47 -28.42
N TRP A 1040 -12.95 -14.28 -28.90
CA TRP A 1040 -13.79 -13.08 -28.89
C TRP A 1040 -14.26 -12.75 -30.31
N PRO A 1041 -15.38 -12.04 -30.47
CA PRO A 1041 -15.86 -11.61 -31.78
C PRO A 1041 -15.01 -10.44 -32.33
N GLU A 1042 -14.65 -10.49 -33.61
CA GLU A 1042 -14.18 -9.32 -34.35
C GLU A 1042 -15.34 -8.33 -34.59
N LYS A 1043 -16.56 -8.83 -34.83
CA LYS A 1043 -17.76 -8.03 -35.11
C LYS A 1043 -18.89 -8.40 -34.17
N ILE A 1044 -19.59 -7.41 -33.62
CA ILE A 1044 -20.81 -7.58 -32.78
C ILE A 1044 -21.94 -6.77 -33.39
N THR A 1045 -23.05 -7.42 -33.73
CA THR A 1045 -24.29 -6.77 -34.16
C THR A 1045 -25.25 -6.63 -32.99
N ILE A 1046 -25.64 -5.40 -32.67
CA ILE A 1046 -26.59 -5.04 -31.60
C ILE A 1046 -27.96 -4.76 -32.23
N SER A 1047 -29.00 -5.41 -31.70
CA SER A 1047 -30.40 -5.29 -32.15
C SER A 1047 -31.37 -5.30 -30.97
N THR A 1048 -32.59 -4.82 -31.17
CA THR A 1048 -33.66 -4.86 -30.15
C THR A 1048 -34.23 -6.28 -30.00
N VAL A 1049 -34.89 -6.54 -28.86
CA VAL A 1049 -35.58 -7.82 -28.59
C VAL A 1049 -37.08 -7.74 -28.93
N LYS A 1050 -37.60 -6.53 -29.15
CA LYS A 1050 -38.97 -6.21 -29.57
C LYS A 1050 -38.92 -5.09 -30.61
N ASP A 1051 -39.89 -5.05 -31.52
CA ASP A 1051 -39.94 -4.04 -32.59
C ASP A 1051 -40.22 -2.61 -32.05
N ASP A 1052 -41.04 -2.47 -31.00
CA ASP A 1052 -41.39 -1.18 -30.40
C ASP A 1052 -40.54 -0.86 -29.14
N SER A 1053 -39.32 -0.35 -29.34
CA SER A 1053 -38.57 0.34 -28.27
C SER A 1053 -37.65 1.43 -28.82
N GLU A 1054 -38.24 2.56 -29.21
CA GLU A 1054 -37.52 3.73 -29.74
C GLU A 1054 -36.35 4.15 -28.85
N GLU A 1055 -36.50 4.06 -27.51
CA GLU A 1055 -35.49 4.42 -26.50
C GLU A 1055 -34.10 3.80 -26.75
N VAL A 1056 -34.01 2.57 -27.25
CA VAL A 1056 -32.72 1.86 -27.45
C VAL A 1056 -32.32 1.67 -28.91
N SER A 1057 -33.14 2.15 -29.85
CA SER A 1057 -32.89 2.07 -31.29
C SER A 1057 -31.52 2.67 -31.67
N HIS A 1058 -31.15 3.81 -31.06
CA HIS A 1058 -29.88 4.50 -31.29
C HIS A 1058 -28.63 3.66 -30.93
N LEU A 1059 -28.75 2.71 -29.99
CA LEU A 1059 -27.67 1.78 -29.60
C LEU A 1059 -27.46 0.65 -30.62
N CYS A 1060 -28.46 0.37 -31.46
CA CYS A 1060 -28.44 -0.74 -32.41
C CYS A 1060 -27.56 -0.43 -33.65
N GLY A 1061 -26.98 -1.47 -34.23
CA GLY A 1061 -26.04 -1.38 -35.36
C GLY A 1061 -24.92 -2.43 -35.28
N GLU A 1062 -24.02 -2.41 -36.26
CA GLU A 1062 -22.84 -3.28 -36.27
C GLU A 1062 -21.65 -2.59 -35.57
N TYR A 1063 -20.87 -3.33 -34.79
CA TYR A 1063 -19.71 -2.83 -34.05
C TYR A 1063 -18.48 -3.67 -34.38
N ILE A 1064 -17.39 -3.03 -34.84
CA ILE A 1064 -16.15 -3.71 -35.28
C ILE A 1064 -15.02 -3.49 -34.25
N ARG A 1065 -14.30 -4.56 -33.90
CA ARG A 1065 -13.23 -4.53 -32.88
C ARG A 1065 -12.04 -3.69 -33.37
N ALA A 1066 -11.55 -2.82 -32.50
CA ALA A 1066 -10.35 -2.04 -32.76
C ALA A 1066 -9.08 -2.91 -32.71
N LYS A 1067 -8.09 -2.58 -33.56
CA LYS A 1067 -6.75 -3.18 -33.53
C LYS A 1067 -5.89 -2.70 -32.37
N CYS A 1068 -6.29 -1.62 -31.68
CA CYS A 1068 -5.58 -1.08 -30.53
C CYS A 1068 -5.45 -2.10 -29.40
N ARG A 1069 -4.27 -2.17 -28.80
CA ARG A 1069 -3.96 -2.96 -27.60
C ARG A 1069 -3.46 -2.05 -26.48
N GLN A 1070 -3.48 -2.55 -25.23
CA GLN A 1070 -2.87 -1.96 -24.02
C GLN A 1070 -3.28 -0.52 -23.62
N THR A 1071 -4.18 0.11 -24.38
CA THR A 1071 -4.62 1.51 -24.22
C THR A 1071 -6.05 1.63 -23.74
N ILE A 1072 -6.76 0.51 -23.74
CA ILE A 1072 -8.13 0.33 -23.30
C ILE A 1072 -8.15 -0.99 -22.54
N ASN A 1073 -8.92 -1.03 -21.46
CA ASN A 1073 -9.04 -2.19 -20.58
C ASN A 1073 -9.33 -3.48 -21.37
N GLN A 1074 -8.54 -4.52 -21.06
CA GLN A 1074 -8.57 -5.83 -21.72
C GLN A 1074 -8.34 -5.80 -23.24
N SER A 1075 -7.82 -4.68 -23.77
CA SER A 1075 -7.76 -4.40 -25.21
C SER A 1075 -9.10 -4.62 -25.94
N ALA A 1076 -10.19 -4.26 -25.25
CA ALA A 1076 -11.55 -4.59 -25.62
C ALA A 1076 -12.36 -3.31 -25.96
N MET A 1077 -12.30 -2.92 -27.24
CA MET A 1077 -13.11 -1.85 -27.83
C MET A 1077 -13.70 -2.31 -29.16
N TRP A 1078 -15.01 -2.12 -29.34
CA TRP A 1078 -15.67 -2.19 -30.65
C TRP A 1078 -16.32 -0.84 -30.98
N ILE A 1079 -16.31 -0.49 -32.25
CA ILE A 1079 -16.70 0.82 -32.79
C ILE A 1079 -17.93 0.63 -33.67
N LYS A 1080 -19.00 1.40 -33.43
CA LYS A 1080 -20.21 1.36 -34.24
C LYS A 1080 -19.92 1.79 -35.69
N SER A 1081 -20.19 0.89 -36.64
CA SER A 1081 -20.24 1.17 -38.07
C SER A 1081 -21.53 1.92 -38.41
N GLY A 1082 -21.40 2.98 -39.22
CA GLY A 1082 -22.48 3.87 -39.61
C GLY A 1082 -21.99 4.91 -40.62
N SER A 1083 -22.92 5.65 -41.20
CA SER A 1083 -22.62 6.76 -42.12
C SER A 1083 -21.80 7.87 -41.44
N LYS A 1084 -21.42 8.90 -42.21
CA LYS A 1084 -20.71 10.07 -41.65
C LYS A 1084 -21.55 10.85 -40.64
N ASP A 1085 -22.87 10.83 -40.81
CA ASP A 1085 -23.81 11.62 -40.00
C ASP A 1085 -24.33 10.83 -38.78
N ASP A 1086 -23.98 9.54 -38.65
CA ASP A 1086 -24.32 8.70 -37.51
C ASP A 1086 -23.40 8.94 -36.31
N GLN A 1087 -24.00 9.22 -35.14
CA GLN A 1087 -23.29 9.32 -33.87
C GLN A 1087 -22.46 8.05 -33.60
N LYS A 1088 -21.13 8.19 -33.53
CA LYS A 1088 -20.25 7.06 -33.19
C LYS A 1088 -20.44 6.65 -31.74
N LEU A 1089 -20.59 5.35 -31.54
CA LEU A 1089 -20.71 4.70 -30.24
C LEU A 1089 -19.60 3.65 -30.08
N TYR A 1090 -19.16 3.48 -28.83
CA TYR A 1090 -18.08 2.59 -28.44
C TYR A 1090 -18.60 1.57 -27.44
N LEU A 1091 -18.47 0.28 -27.77
CA LEU A 1091 -18.62 -0.81 -26.81
C LEU A 1091 -17.25 -1.05 -26.15
N LEU A 1092 -17.15 -0.79 -24.85
CA LEU A 1092 -15.92 -0.84 -24.06
C LEU A 1092 -16.11 -1.76 -22.85
N ILE A 1093 -15.01 -2.29 -22.29
CA ILE A 1093 -15.03 -2.94 -20.98
C ILE A 1093 -14.58 -1.92 -19.91
N LYS A 1094 -15.50 -1.48 -19.03
CA LYS A 1094 -15.18 -0.62 -17.89
C LYS A 1094 -14.50 -1.46 -16.78
N PRO A 1095 -13.28 -1.12 -16.34
CA PRO A 1095 -12.57 -1.87 -15.32
C PRO A 1095 -13.28 -1.77 -13.97
N CYS A 1096 -13.31 -2.86 -13.22
CA CYS A 1096 -13.55 -2.81 -11.78
C CYS A 1096 -12.22 -2.47 -11.09
N THR A 1097 -11.85 -1.17 -11.05
CA THR A 1097 -10.50 -0.71 -10.64
C THR A 1097 -10.04 -1.31 -9.32
N ASN A 1098 -10.93 -1.38 -8.32
CA ASN A 1098 -10.60 -1.94 -7.02
C ASN A 1098 -10.53 -3.48 -6.98
N ARG A 1099 -10.99 -4.19 -8.04
CA ARG A 1099 -11.02 -5.67 -8.21
C ARG A 1099 -11.93 -6.43 -7.22
N ILE A 1100 -13.02 -5.82 -6.76
CA ILE A 1100 -13.98 -6.53 -5.88
C ILE A 1100 -14.88 -7.52 -6.64
N GLY A 1101 -15.21 -7.21 -7.89
CA GLY A 1101 -16.09 -7.99 -8.77
C GLY A 1101 -15.67 -7.81 -10.23
N PRO A 1102 -16.40 -8.39 -11.21
CA PRO A 1102 -15.98 -8.40 -12.60
C PRO A 1102 -16.01 -7.02 -13.27
N ASP A 1103 -15.10 -6.82 -14.23
CA ASP A 1103 -15.17 -5.71 -15.18
C ASP A 1103 -16.49 -5.76 -15.96
N THR A 1104 -17.06 -4.59 -16.30
CA THR A 1104 -18.44 -4.49 -16.84
C THR A 1104 -18.45 -3.83 -18.21
N ALA A 1105 -19.14 -4.42 -19.18
CA ALA A 1105 -19.25 -3.83 -20.51
C ALA A 1105 -20.21 -2.61 -20.55
N ILE A 1106 -19.83 -1.58 -21.30
CA ILE A 1106 -20.56 -0.31 -21.45
C ILE A 1106 -20.66 0.10 -22.91
N ILE A 1107 -21.74 0.78 -23.30
CA ILE A 1107 -21.85 1.52 -24.55
C ILE A 1107 -21.74 3.01 -24.21
N SER A 1108 -20.78 3.70 -24.84
CA SER A 1108 -20.41 5.08 -24.53
C SER A 1108 -20.27 5.92 -25.81
N THR A 1109 -20.49 7.23 -25.70
CA THR A 1109 -20.14 8.22 -26.74
C THR A 1109 -18.67 8.68 -26.67
N SER A 1110 -17.95 8.32 -25.60
CA SER A 1110 -16.50 8.53 -25.47
C SER A 1110 -15.73 7.22 -25.63
N ILE A 1111 -14.52 7.30 -26.20
CA ILE A 1111 -13.52 6.23 -26.23
C ILE A 1111 -12.95 5.89 -24.83
N SER A 1112 -13.16 6.77 -23.85
CA SER A 1112 -12.70 6.59 -22.47
C SER A 1112 -13.81 6.03 -21.59
N HIS A 1113 -13.52 4.91 -20.91
CA HIS A 1113 -14.41 4.35 -19.90
C HIS A 1113 -14.48 5.18 -18.60
N ALA A 1114 -13.60 6.18 -18.44
CA ALA A 1114 -13.57 7.08 -17.29
C ALA A 1114 -14.55 8.26 -17.42
N ASP A 1115 -14.97 8.62 -18.65
CA ASP A 1115 -15.93 9.70 -18.89
C ASP A 1115 -17.36 9.19 -18.58
N SER A 1116 -17.68 9.03 -17.30
CA SER A 1116 -18.91 8.38 -16.82
C SER A 1116 -20.22 9.01 -17.35
N SER A 1117 -20.21 10.32 -17.62
CA SER A 1117 -21.32 11.05 -18.22
C SER A 1117 -21.60 10.67 -19.69
N CYS A 1118 -20.62 10.10 -20.41
CA CYS A 1118 -20.79 9.62 -21.79
C CYS A 1118 -21.39 8.20 -21.90
N VAL A 1119 -21.56 7.49 -20.78
CA VAL A 1119 -22.10 6.12 -20.78
C VAL A 1119 -23.60 6.17 -21.05
N LEU A 1120 -24.04 5.55 -22.15
CA LEU A 1120 -25.46 5.45 -22.52
C LEU A 1120 -26.10 4.17 -21.96
N ALA A 1121 -25.35 3.06 -21.95
CA ALA A 1121 -25.84 1.78 -21.44
C ALA A 1121 -24.73 1.00 -20.74
N THR A 1122 -25.11 0.28 -19.69
CA THR A 1122 -24.26 -0.68 -18.96
C THR A 1122 -24.86 -2.08 -19.11
N LEU A 1123 -24.06 -3.05 -19.55
CA LEU A 1123 -24.48 -4.43 -19.72
C LEU A 1123 -24.42 -5.20 -18.37
N PRO A 1124 -25.12 -6.33 -18.23
CA PRO A 1124 -25.01 -7.21 -17.07
C PRO A 1124 -23.58 -7.63 -16.74
N ARG A 1125 -23.24 -7.61 -15.44
CA ARG A 1125 -21.90 -7.91 -14.89
C ARG A 1125 -21.35 -9.31 -15.23
N ASN A 1126 -22.20 -10.25 -15.63
CA ASN A 1126 -21.82 -11.62 -15.98
C ASN A 1126 -21.52 -11.82 -17.48
N TRP A 1127 -21.83 -10.82 -18.32
CA TRP A 1127 -21.55 -10.84 -19.75
C TRP A 1127 -20.06 -10.66 -20.02
N GLN A 1128 -19.53 -11.46 -20.94
CA GLN A 1128 -18.17 -11.38 -21.44
C GLN A 1128 -18.20 -11.36 -22.98
N PRO A 1129 -17.19 -10.79 -23.68
CA PRO A 1129 -17.21 -10.70 -25.14
C PRO A 1129 -17.44 -12.04 -25.87
N CYS A 1130 -16.98 -13.15 -25.31
CA CYS A 1130 -17.21 -14.50 -25.84
C CYS A 1130 -18.68 -14.94 -25.83
N ASP A 1131 -19.58 -14.29 -25.08
CA ASP A 1131 -21.02 -14.61 -25.07
C ASP A 1131 -21.71 -14.25 -26.38
N ALA A 1132 -21.26 -13.19 -27.05
CA ALA A 1132 -21.79 -12.82 -28.35
C ALA A 1132 -21.55 -13.94 -29.40
N LEU A 1133 -20.56 -14.82 -29.22
CA LEU A 1133 -20.33 -15.97 -30.09
C LEU A 1133 -21.17 -17.21 -29.73
N ASN A 1134 -22.05 -17.13 -28.71
CA ASN A 1134 -22.86 -18.25 -28.25
C ASN A 1134 -24.36 -17.95 -28.39
N PRO A 1135 -25.09 -18.59 -29.33
CA PRO A 1135 -26.52 -18.34 -29.58
C PRO A 1135 -27.44 -18.39 -28.36
N LYS A 1136 -27.06 -19.13 -27.30
CA LYS A 1136 -27.83 -19.20 -26.05
C LYS A 1136 -27.74 -17.93 -25.19
N ASN A 1137 -26.74 -17.09 -25.44
CA ASN A 1137 -26.39 -15.92 -24.63
C ASN A 1137 -26.54 -14.60 -25.43
N HIS A 1138 -27.04 -14.66 -26.67
CA HIS A 1138 -27.22 -13.46 -27.50
C HIS A 1138 -28.24 -12.48 -26.90
N THR A 1139 -29.31 -12.99 -26.27
CA THR A 1139 -30.33 -12.14 -25.64
C THR A 1139 -29.90 -11.78 -24.22
N LEU A 1140 -29.71 -10.48 -23.99
CA LEU A 1140 -29.33 -9.89 -22.71
C LEU A 1140 -30.55 -9.20 -22.09
N THR A 1141 -30.96 -9.67 -20.91
CA THR A 1141 -31.89 -8.94 -20.03
C THR A 1141 -31.10 -8.02 -19.10
N ASP A 1142 -31.78 -7.08 -18.43
CA ASP A 1142 -31.19 -6.20 -17.42
C ASP A 1142 -30.05 -5.28 -17.91
N VAL A 1143 -30.08 -4.90 -19.19
CA VAL A 1143 -29.25 -3.78 -19.68
C VAL A 1143 -29.73 -2.49 -19.00
N SER A 1144 -28.81 -1.73 -18.42
CA SER A 1144 -29.09 -0.50 -17.66
C SER A 1144 -28.77 0.73 -18.49
N THR A 1145 -29.79 1.39 -19.04
CA THR A 1145 -29.66 2.65 -19.81
C THR A 1145 -29.61 3.86 -18.89
N MET A 1146 -28.66 4.78 -19.11
CA MET A 1146 -28.52 6.01 -18.33
C MET A 1146 -29.32 7.15 -18.94
N ASN A 1147 -30.11 7.84 -18.11
CA ASN A 1147 -31.04 8.86 -18.56
C ASN A 1147 -30.68 10.24 -17.98
N TRP A 1148 -30.63 11.24 -18.84
CA TRP A 1148 -30.36 12.63 -18.51
C TRP A 1148 -31.55 13.49 -18.92
N VAL A 1149 -32.03 14.37 -18.04
CA VAL A 1149 -33.17 15.26 -18.31
C VAL A 1149 -32.75 16.73 -18.31
N PRO A 1150 -33.28 17.56 -19.23
CA PRO A 1150 -32.98 18.99 -19.28
C PRO A 1150 -33.52 19.76 -18.07
N LEU A 1151 -32.73 20.72 -17.57
CA LEU A 1151 -33.13 21.63 -16.47
C LEU A 1151 -32.54 23.04 -16.65
N ASP A 1152 -33.22 24.09 -16.15
CA ASP A 1152 -32.64 25.44 -16.02
C ASP A 1152 -31.85 25.54 -14.70
N VAL A 1153 -30.52 25.40 -14.80
CA VAL A 1153 -29.59 25.53 -13.67
C VAL A 1153 -28.77 26.82 -13.85
N LYS A 1154 -28.74 27.66 -12.82
CA LYS A 1154 -28.00 28.92 -12.83
C LYS A 1154 -26.79 28.84 -11.92
N CYS A 1155 -25.64 29.20 -12.50
CA CYS A 1155 -24.35 29.30 -11.82
C CYS A 1155 -23.81 30.71 -12.03
N TYR A 1156 -23.20 31.26 -10.98
CA TYR A 1156 -22.69 32.62 -10.90
C TYR A 1156 -21.22 32.63 -10.49
N PHE A 1157 -20.48 33.66 -10.92
CA PHE A 1157 -19.10 33.88 -10.52
C PHE A 1157 -18.86 35.34 -10.11
N SER A 1158 -17.88 35.56 -9.24
CA SER A 1158 -17.39 36.90 -8.89
C SER A 1158 -16.29 37.34 -9.86
N VAL A 1159 -16.32 38.61 -10.27
CA VAL A 1159 -15.27 39.18 -11.13
C VAL A 1159 -14.04 39.47 -10.29
N SER A 1160 -12.89 38.93 -10.68
CA SER A 1160 -11.58 39.29 -10.10
C SER A 1160 -11.04 40.53 -10.80
N ASN A 1161 -10.53 41.50 -10.02
CA ASN A 1161 -9.79 42.66 -10.54
C ASN A 1161 -8.27 42.40 -10.66
N VAL A 1162 -7.83 41.14 -10.52
CA VAL A 1162 -6.42 40.74 -10.56
C VAL A 1162 -6.12 40.06 -11.90
N GLU A 1163 -5.41 40.75 -12.78
CA GLU A 1163 -4.77 40.14 -13.96
C GLU A 1163 -3.46 39.46 -13.55
N VAL A 1164 -3.21 38.24 -14.04
CA VAL A 1164 -1.95 37.54 -13.79
C VAL A 1164 -0.97 37.82 -14.91
N ALA A 1165 -0.11 38.81 -14.71
CA ALA A 1165 1.10 39.01 -15.49
C ALA A 1165 2.22 38.07 -14.98
N PHE A 1166 2.78 37.27 -15.86
CA PHE A 1166 4.05 36.58 -15.63
C PHE A 1166 5.19 37.40 -16.27
N PRO A 1167 6.42 37.41 -15.70
CA PRO A 1167 7.58 37.98 -16.37
C PRO A 1167 7.87 37.21 -17.67
N GLU A 1168 8.31 37.93 -18.70
CA GLU A 1168 8.67 37.40 -20.04
C GLU A 1168 9.83 36.40 -20.03
#